data_AF-A0A9W7YSV6-F1
#
_entry.id   AF-A0A9W7YSV6-F1
#
_cell.length_a   1.000
_cell.length_b   1.000
_cell.length_c   1.000
_cell.angle_alpha   90.00
_cell.angle_beta   90.00
_cell.angle_gamma   90.00
#
_symmetry.space_group_name_H-M   'P 1'
#
loop_
_entity.id
_entity.type
_entity.pdbx_description
1 polymer ?
#
loop_
_entity_poly.entity_id
_entity_poly.type
_entity_poly.pdbx_seq_one_letter_code
_entity_poly.pdbx_strand_id
1 'polypeptide(L)'
;MTTDALQPSAATEPLKSAGVEATTIAVEADTTVVEADDSAAKVDTTSAEDATETLQPAIDSASKKNIETAPIAEIKDDACTTDHPSADSVASALEDSSIVDVPQSASAIVGTTSTPESPREADRISRNLLSPVLSRTSSKAPATSHPLQSSGDSAGPSPAEIASAILLKDGDTARALGSAAVLGSGESERTAFSPLQRNSTSPVSSGSMRGIHADIAEVSDDEDSEDKQRRLFKAAELRRLHREQMAQNNNLSSEDIQIMRSGLSNAREYVTSSELRVLNGTFPDGLRGSLYLLGPGQLDIKYNVQRELEQATRVFTYGNIMDALPLLSKISFDPINKTIVHRSRLIAKQAAGRIHMEHGVNTKVPGALYLTDTNQTVLSKFIPKAQHHATPEGECCSQGIELFMPLQGSSQTIVCTNHVGALQNIDPADLRPRSTVDFKSVNSAFKGALSCPHMQYDSNTREHFTVLQDVGFRSTTYNVVCISETQPEGYVVASFAAQASVLHSFAITQDYIIVPVYPYDSPLGGMSYRWSDSLLETLSFEHSRPVMFYVISREYRRVQCVYQAPAFFALHQINAVQESATDSVAIDMVTYDDDTVLRRMQIKDLRKSNSAFPVPTGVVRRFQLNGITMEATKYVGSKGNLSLIPPAHSRIVRTERIELCCINPIVAARPYTFVYALGHSETLRGQPTQSSVGAMYNCIVKLNTNDSSVEPLIWSRTHCFPSEPVFVPRNDTEDDGYVLSVFFDSMRITSCLVVLDAQTFNEVLIAQLPAAIPLSFGHAKFAI
;
A
#
# COMPACT_ATOMS: atom_id res chain seq x y z
N MET A 1 -5.19 13.01 59.71
CA MET A 1 -6.11 13.55 60.73
C MET A 1 -7.50 13.37 60.15
N THR A 2 -8.20 12.26 60.45
CA THR A 2 -9.06 12.03 61.65
C THR A 2 -10.35 12.85 61.57
N THR A 3 -11.58 12.35 61.74
CA THR A 3 -12.20 11.01 62.02
C THR A 3 -13.74 11.19 61.81
N ASP A 4 -14.70 10.25 61.75
CA ASP A 4 -14.85 8.77 61.58
C ASP A 4 -16.41 8.50 61.47
N ALA A 5 -17.00 7.34 61.12
CA ALA A 5 -16.64 6.11 60.37
C ALA A 5 -17.95 5.25 60.23
N LEU A 6 -17.82 3.90 60.14
CA LEU A 6 -18.84 2.85 60.45
C LEU A 6 -20.05 2.60 59.52
N GLN A 7 -19.94 1.49 58.76
CA GLN A 7 -21.00 0.48 58.53
C GLN A 7 -21.18 -0.40 59.81
N PRO A 8 -21.95 -1.53 59.88
CA PRO A 8 -22.75 -2.25 58.87
C PRO A 8 -24.14 -2.78 59.34
N SER A 9 -24.85 -3.51 58.47
CA SER A 9 -25.76 -4.62 58.84
C SER A 9 -25.96 -5.56 57.64
N ALA A 10 -26.34 -6.83 57.86
CA ALA A 10 -26.45 -7.85 56.82
C ALA A 10 -27.56 -8.89 57.08
N ALA A 11 -28.00 -9.55 55.99
CA ALA A 11 -28.79 -10.78 55.89
C ALA A 11 -30.22 -10.81 56.50
N THR A 12 -31.23 -11.12 55.67
CA THR A 12 -32.11 -12.31 55.81
C THR A 12 -33.15 -12.45 54.67
N GLU A 13 -33.15 -13.59 53.98
CA GLU A 13 -34.34 -14.27 53.43
C GLU A 13 -35.02 -15.10 54.56
N PRO A 14 -36.18 -15.83 54.44
CA PRO A 14 -36.75 -16.43 53.22
C PRO A 14 -38.29 -16.78 53.14
N LEU A 15 -38.67 -17.54 52.09
CA LEU A 15 -39.78 -18.54 51.95
C LEU A 15 -41.27 -18.16 51.68
N LYS A 16 -41.80 -18.72 50.55
CA LYS A 16 -43.12 -19.41 50.34
C LYS A 16 -44.45 -18.58 50.28
N SER A 17 -45.56 -19.00 49.64
CA SER A 17 -45.90 -20.20 48.80
C SER A 17 -47.28 -20.10 48.08
N ALA A 18 -47.58 -21.08 47.19
CA ALA A 18 -48.88 -21.55 46.61
C ALA A 18 -49.27 -21.04 45.18
N GLY A 19 -49.90 -21.84 44.29
CA GLY A 19 -50.08 -23.31 44.25
C GLY A 19 -51.22 -23.84 43.33
N VAL A 20 -51.04 -25.05 42.74
CA VAL A 20 -52.07 -26.11 42.45
C VAL A 20 -53.14 -25.80 41.35
N GLU A 21 -53.61 -26.66 40.41
CA GLU A 21 -53.66 -28.15 40.27
C GLU A 21 -53.73 -28.67 38.78
N ALA A 22 -53.24 -29.90 38.51
CA ALA A 22 -53.64 -31.00 37.57
C ALA A 22 -54.19 -30.75 36.11
N THR A 23 -54.27 -31.72 35.17
CA THR A 23 -54.27 -33.22 35.26
C THR A 23 -53.88 -33.93 33.92
N THR A 24 -53.01 -34.97 33.97
CA THR A 24 -53.00 -36.24 33.17
C THR A 24 -53.01 -36.25 31.62
N ILE A 25 -52.33 -37.17 30.89
CA ILE A 25 -51.31 -38.22 31.17
C ILE A 25 -50.58 -38.54 29.83
N ALA A 26 -49.32 -39.00 29.79
CA ALA A 26 -48.89 -40.39 29.45
C ALA A 26 -47.40 -40.37 28.98
N VAL A 27 -46.63 -41.46 28.76
CA VAL A 27 -46.42 -42.81 29.35
C VAL A 27 -45.04 -43.32 28.80
N GLU A 28 -44.34 -44.19 29.55
CA GLU A 28 -43.26 -45.18 29.23
C GLU A 28 -42.41 -45.07 27.93
N ALA A 29 -41.07 -45.28 27.93
CA ALA A 29 -40.04 -45.55 28.95
C ALA A 29 -38.63 -45.33 28.30
N ASP A 30 -37.43 -45.70 28.80
CA ASP A 30 -36.98 -46.50 29.97
C ASP A 30 -35.57 -46.08 30.52
N THR A 31 -34.55 -46.96 30.50
CA THR A 31 -33.23 -46.88 31.19
C THR A 31 -32.03 -47.10 30.20
N THR A 32 -30.73 -47.00 30.51
CA THR A 32 -29.90 -47.14 31.75
C THR A 32 -28.68 -46.20 31.83
N VAL A 33 -28.07 -46.09 33.02
CA VAL A 33 -26.86 -45.32 33.40
C VAL A 33 -25.61 -46.23 33.53
N VAL A 34 -24.38 -45.70 33.37
CA VAL A 34 -23.13 -46.05 34.12
C VAL A 34 -22.05 -44.96 33.91
N GLU A 35 -21.24 -44.66 34.93
CA GLU A 35 -20.04 -43.78 34.93
C GLU A 35 -18.75 -44.61 35.08
N ALA A 36 -17.57 -44.07 34.72
CA ALA A 36 -16.27 -44.28 35.41
C ALA A 36 -15.09 -43.47 34.82
N ASP A 37 -14.12 -43.13 35.67
CA ASP A 37 -12.74 -42.69 35.36
C ASP A 37 -11.89 -43.87 34.77
N ASP A 38 -10.58 -43.84 34.45
CA ASP A 38 -9.46 -43.11 35.07
C ASP A 38 -8.13 -43.22 34.27
N SER A 39 -7.19 -42.32 34.58
CA SER A 39 -5.73 -42.47 34.58
C SER A 39 -4.89 -42.63 33.29
N ALA A 40 -3.68 -42.09 33.37
CA ALA A 40 -2.67 -41.97 32.32
C ALA A 40 -1.67 -43.15 32.22
N ALA A 41 -0.94 -43.25 31.10
CA ALA A 41 0.43 -43.81 31.07
C ALA A 41 1.27 -43.30 29.87
N LYS A 42 2.60 -43.27 30.04
CA LYS A 42 3.60 -43.12 28.95
C LYS A 42 4.04 -44.49 28.44
N VAL A 43 4.52 -44.56 27.19
CA VAL A 43 5.59 -45.50 26.76
C VAL A 43 6.51 -44.81 25.73
N ASP A 44 7.83 -44.96 25.89
CA ASP A 44 8.86 -44.58 24.92
C ASP A 44 9.42 -45.83 24.18
N THR A 45 9.63 -45.75 22.87
CA THR A 45 10.56 -46.60 22.06
C THR A 45 10.93 -45.84 20.76
N THR A 46 12.15 -45.31 20.54
CA THR A 46 13.49 -45.90 20.31
C THR A 46 13.77 -46.48 18.90
N SER A 47 14.48 -45.67 18.09
CA SER A 47 15.66 -46.00 17.23
C SER A 47 15.62 -47.10 16.15
N ALA A 48 15.80 -46.69 14.88
CA ALA A 48 16.71 -47.21 13.82
C ALA A 48 16.52 -46.28 12.58
N GLU A 49 17.49 -45.77 11.81
CA GLU A 49 18.73 -46.31 11.22
C GLU A 49 18.52 -47.49 10.25
N ASP A 50 18.48 -47.21 8.94
CA ASP A 50 19.53 -47.65 8.00
C ASP A 50 19.52 -46.77 6.72
N ALA A 51 20.45 -47.00 5.79
CA ALA A 51 20.73 -46.19 4.60
C ALA A 51 20.71 -47.00 3.27
N THR A 52 21.22 -46.39 2.19
CA THR A 52 21.40 -46.94 0.82
C THR A 52 20.09 -47.06 -0.01
N GLU A 53 20.10 -47.09 -1.34
CA GLU A 53 21.22 -47.04 -2.31
C GLU A 53 20.86 -46.26 -3.60
N THR A 54 21.87 -45.84 -4.36
CA THR A 54 21.74 -45.28 -5.72
C THR A 54 21.30 -46.31 -6.76
N LEU A 55 20.59 -45.88 -7.82
CA LEU A 55 20.79 -46.43 -9.17
C LEU A 55 20.27 -45.51 -10.29
N GLN A 56 21.15 -45.22 -11.24
CA GLN A 56 20.86 -44.60 -12.54
C GLN A 56 21.06 -45.67 -13.63
N PRO A 57 20.34 -45.60 -14.75
CA PRO A 57 21.01 -45.87 -16.03
C PRO A 57 20.79 -44.75 -17.05
N ALA A 58 21.63 -44.75 -18.08
CA ALA A 58 21.54 -43.92 -19.28
C ALA A 58 21.54 -44.83 -20.52
N ILE A 59 21.23 -44.30 -21.71
CA ILE A 59 21.85 -44.69 -23.01
C ILE A 59 21.37 -43.77 -24.17
N ASP A 60 22.36 -43.21 -24.88
CA ASP A 60 22.51 -42.82 -26.31
C ASP A 60 21.38 -42.21 -27.17
N SER A 61 21.42 -40.87 -27.30
CA SER A 61 22.06 -40.07 -28.40
C SER A 61 21.82 -40.31 -29.92
N ALA A 62 22.10 -39.22 -30.70
CA ALA A 62 22.57 -39.16 -32.11
C ALA A 62 21.51 -39.24 -33.28
N SER A 63 21.68 -38.60 -34.46
CA SER A 63 22.63 -37.54 -34.93
C SER A 63 22.34 -36.85 -36.30
N LYS A 64 22.53 -35.51 -36.35
CA LYS A 64 23.34 -34.68 -37.32
C LYS A 64 23.06 -34.43 -38.84
N LYS A 65 23.33 -33.15 -39.20
CA LYS A 65 23.85 -32.50 -40.47
C LYS A 65 22.88 -32.24 -41.65
N ASN A 66 22.87 -31.10 -42.39
CA ASN A 66 23.74 -29.89 -42.60
C ASN A 66 24.93 -29.99 -43.59
N ILE A 67 25.15 -28.93 -44.42
CA ILE A 67 26.44 -28.24 -44.78
C ILE A 67 26.33 -27.27 -46.03
N GLU A 68 26.89 -26.04 -45.91
CA GLU A 68 27.35 -25.06 -46.97
C GLU A 68 26.34 -24.43 -47.98
N THR A 69 26.60 -23.33 -48.73
CA THR A 69 27.84 -22.52 -49.00
C THR A 69 27.56 -21.00 -49.18
N ALA A 70 28.60 -20.15 -49.16
CA ALA A 70 28.63 -18.72 -49.56
C ALA A 70 29.17 -18.57 -51.04
N PRO A 71 29.50 -17.39 -51.66
CA PRO A 71 29.74 -16.03 -51.11
C PRO A 71 29.38 -14.80 -52.04
N ILE A 72 29.94 -13.60 -51.73
CA ILE A 72 30.16 -12.39 -52.59
C ILE A 72 28.87 -11.60 -52.97
N ALA A 73 28.55 -10.47 -52.29
CA ALA A 73 29.00 -9.06 -52.50
C ALA A 73 27.99 -8.26 -53.37
N GLU A 74 27.93 -6.92 -53.44
CA GLU A 74 28.74 -5.80 -52.90
C GLU A 74 27.87 -4.49 -52.89
N ILE A 75 28.36 -3.37 -52.32
CA ILE A 75 27.98 -1.95 -52.65
C ILE A 75 26.54 -1.47 -52.31
N LYS A 76 26.28 -0.27 -51.75
CA LYS A 76 27.07 0.70 -50.92
C LYS A 76 26.14 1.84 -50.41
N ASP A 77 26.60 2.54 -49.36
CA ASP A 77 26.47 3.98 -49.03
C ASP A 77 25.12 4.76 -48.92
N ASP A 78 25.05 5.51 -47.82
CA ASP A 78 24.70 6.95 -47.66
C ASP A 78 23.26 7.51 -47.81
N ALA A 79 22.58 7.56 -46.65
CA ALA A 79 22.44 8.74 -45.77
C ALA A 79 21.75 10.08 -46.19
N CYS A 80 21.39 10.81 -45.12
CA CYS A 80 21.19 12.27 -44.96
C CYS A 80 19.81 12.94 -45.06
N THR A 81 19.45 13.57 -43.92
CA THR A 81 18.81 14.90 -43.73
C THR A 81 17.45 15.25 -44.36
N THR A 82 16.44 15.32 -43.47
CA THR A 82 15.60 16.49 -43.16
C THR A 82 15.30 17.55 -44.23
N ASP A 83 14.01 17.91 -44.38
CA ASP A 83 13.63 19.33 -44.42
C ASP A 83 12.17 19.60 -43.97
N HIS A 84 11.89 20.86 -43.66
CA HIS A 84 10.59 21.50 -43.33
C HIS A 84 10.39 22.69 -44.30
N PRO A 85 9.37 23.58 -44.20
CA PRO A 85 7.99 23.49 -43.70
C PRO A 85 6.96 23.93 -44.79
N SER A 86 5.69 24.10 -44.45
CA SER A 86 4.86 25.29 -44.81
C SER A 86 3.45 25.17 -44.23
N ALA A 87 2.70 26.27 -44.24
CA ALA A 87 1.30 26.36 -43.79
C ALA A 87 0.47 27.06 -44.88
N ASP A 88 -0.85 26.89 -44.86
CA ASP A 88 -1.75 27.95 -45.32
C ASP A 88 -3.16 27.86 -44.72
N SER A 89 -3.96 28.91 -44.88
CA SER A 89 -5.24 29.14 -44.18
C SER A 89 -6.47 29.16 -45.09
N VAL A 90 -7.63 28.79 -44.54
CA VAL A 90 -8.96 29.25 -44.99
C VAL A 90 -9.86 29.47 -43.76
N ALA A 91 -10.78 30.43 -43.81
CA ALA A 91 -11.69 30.81 -42.72
C ALA A 91 -13.14 31.00 -43.22
N SER A 92 -14.06 31.32 -42.30
CA SER A 92 -15.52 31.56 -42.49
C SER A 92 -16.35 30.29 -42.82
N ALA A 93 -17.63 30.18 -42.43
CA ALA A 93 -18.60 31.23 -42.11
C ALA A 93 -19.45 30.99 -40.83
N LEU A 94 -20.19 32.02 -40.45
CA LEU A 94 -21.25 32.07 -39.41
C LEU A 94 -22.62 32.17 -40.11
N GLU A 95 -23.71 31.76 -39.44
CA GLU A 95 -24.97 32.52 -39.42
C GLU A 95 -25.90 32.06 -38.26
N ASP A 96 -26.83 32.94 -37.86
CA ASP A 96 -27.62 32.90 -36.62
C ASP A 96 -29.03 32.28 -36.75
N SER A 97 -29.72 32.02 -35.62
CA SER A 97 -30.96 32.76 -35.26
C SER A 97 -31.79 32.19 -34.08
N SER A 98 -32.54 33.09 -33.40
CA SER A 98 -33.54 32.89 -32.32
C SER A 98 -33.02 32.33 -30.97
N ILE A 99 -33.20 32.93 -29.79
CA ILE A 99 -34.16 33.92 -29.19
C ILE A 99 -35.53 33.34 -28.78
N VAL A 100 -35.71 33.16 -27.47
CA VAL A 100 -36.98 33.26 -26.71
C VAL A 100 -36.67 33.86 -25.32
N ASP A 101 -37.59 34.66 -24.77
CA ASP A 101 -37.39 35.52 -23.60
C ASP A 101 -38.15 35.06 -22.31
N VAL A 102 -37.54 35.30 -21.14
CA VAL A 102 -38.08 35.98 -19.91
C VAL A 102 -39.51 35.63 -19.43
N PRO A 103 -39.71 35.22 -18.16
CA PRO A 103 -39.91 36.22 -17.09
C PRO A 103 -39.35 35.95 -15.68
N GLN A 104 -39.41 37.02 -14.87
CA GLN A 104 -38.84 37.20 -13.54
C GLN A 104 -39.84 36.88 -12.38
N SER A 105 -39.32 36.84 -11.15
CA SER A 105 -40.05 37.25 -9.94
C SER A 105 -39.08 37.92 -8.95
N ALA A 106 -39.52 38.91 -8.16
CA ALA A 106 -38.61 39.80 -7.40
C ALA A 106 -39.20 40.45 -6.12
N SER A 107 -38.31 40.78 -5.17
CA SER A 107 -38.48 41.75 -4.07
C SER A 107 -37.06 42.13 -3.57
N ALA A 108 -36.54 43.36 -3.53
CA ALA A 108 -37.06 44.69 -3.15
C ALA A 108 -37.17 44.87 -1.61
N ILE A 109 -36.82 46.00 -0.97
CA ILE A 109 -36.57 47.40 -1.41
C ILE A 109 -35.36 47.99 -0.59
N VAL A 110 -34.97 49.27 -0.80
CA VAL A 110 -33.95 50.08 -0.04
C VAL A 110 -32.48 49.75 -0.42
N GLY A 111 -31.47 50.64 -0.42
CA GLY A 111 -31.36 52.11 -0.17
C GLY A 111 -30.20 52.43 0.81
N THR A 112 -29.30 53.43 0.63
CA THR A 112 -29.27 54.59 -0.29
C THR A 112 -27.83 55.02 -0.68
N THR A 113 -27.63 55.31 -1.98
CA THR A 113 -26.73 56.32 -2.60
C THR A 113 -25.38 56.76 -1.95
N SER A 114 -24.27 56.58 -2.67
CA SER A 114 -23.43 57.72 -3.16
C SER A 114 -22.44 57.30 -4.26
N THR A 115 -22.22 58.17 -5.25
CA THR A 115 -21.36 58.02 -6.46
C THR A 115 -21.16 59.40 -7.12
N PRO A 116 -20.26 59.59 -8.10
CA PRO A 116 -18.87 59.11 -8.24
C PRO A 116 -17.92 60.30 -8.57
N GLU A 117 -16.63 60.07 -8.89
CA GLU A 117 -15.98 60.75 -10.03
C GLU A 117 -14.61 60.15 -10.43
N SER A 118 -14.23 60.37 -11.70
CA SER A 118 -12.91 60.13 -12.32
C SER A 118 -12.82 61.02 -13.57
N PRO A 119 -11.64 61.42 -14.10
CA PRO A 119 -11.07 60.65 -15.23
C PRO A 119 -9.54 60.80 -15.58
N ARG A 120 -8.98 59.78 -16.28
CA ARG A 120 -8.04 59.86 -17.45
C ARG A 120 -6.65 60.56 -17.30
N GLU A 121 -5.67 60.50 -18.23
CA GLU A 121 -5.61 60.03 -19.64
C GLU A 121 -4.17 59.62 -20.11
N ALA A 122 -4.06 58.90 -21.26
CA ALA A 122 -2.92 58.85 -22.25
C ALA A 122 -1.49 58.35 -21.83
N ASP A 123 -0.94 57.25 -22.39
CA ASP A 123 -0.22 57.06 -23.71
C ASP A 123 1.31 57.45 -23.68
N ARG A 124 2.29 56.87 -24.42
CA ARG A 124 2.43 55.71 -25.35
C ARG A 124 3.91 55.36 -25.70
N ILE A 125 4.17 54.11 -26.14
CA ILE A 125 5.13 53.66 -27.21
C ILE A 125 6.69 53.65 -27.01
N SER A 126 7.21 52.41 -26.81
CA SER A 126 8.28 51.68 -27.56
C SER A 126 9.76 52.16 -27.71
N ARG A 127 10.74 51.27 -27.40
CA ARG A 127 11.53 50.46 -28.39
C ARG A 127 12.67 49.58 -27.82
N ASN A 128 12.95 48.49 -28.55
CA ASN A 128 13.95 47.42 -28.40
C ASN A 128 15.42 47.85 -28.15
N LEU A 129 16.23 47.02 -27.45
CA LEU A 129 17.29 46.18 -28.07
C LEU A 129 18.07 45.26 -27.08
N LEU A 130 18.93 44.40 -27.66
CA LEU A 130 19.56 43.17 -27.13
C LEU A 130 20.62 43.31 -26.01
N SER A 131 20.85 42.20 -25.29
CA SER A 131 21.95 41.89 -24.34
C SER A 131 23.30 41.60 -25.02
N PRO A 132 24.44 41.54 -24.28
CA PRO A 132 25.02 40.20 -23.99
C PRO A 132 25.91 40.03 -22.71
N VAL A 133 25.86 38.80 -22.14
CA VAL A 133 26.98 37.91 -21.68
C VAL A 133 28.00 38.30 -20.57
N LEU A 134 28.24 37.31 -19.69
CA LEU A 134 29.36 36.96 -18.75
C LEU A 134 30.75 37.62 -19.01
N SER A 135 31.68 37.82 -18.05
CA SER A 135 32.16 36.83 -17.06
C SER A 135 33.18 37.36 -15.99
N ARG A 136 33.25 36.66 -14.84
CA ARG A 136 34.42 36.31 -13.95
C ARG A 136 35.58 37.29 -13.59
N THR A 137 35.98 37.19 -12.30
CA THR A 137 37.35 37.25 -11.68
C THR A 137 37.82 38.43 -10.78
N SER A 138 37.81 38.16 -9.46
CA SER A 138 38.93 38.24 -8.49
C SER A 138 39.55 39.56 -7.94
N SER A 139 39.52 39.65 -6.59
CA SER A 139 40.68 39.80 -5.67
C SER A 139 40.86 41.10 -4.84
N LYS A 140 41.47 40.89 -3.66
CA LYS A 140 42.18 41.82 -2.72
C LYS A 140 41.37 42.77 -1.81
N ALA A 141 41.55 42.56 -0.50
CA ALA A 141 41.46 43.55 0.60
C ALA A 141 42.85 44.24 0.79
N PRO A 142 43.15 45.13 1.80
CA PRO A 142 42.95 44.93 3.26
C PRO A 142 42.69 46.22 4.11
N ALA A 143 42.86 46.10 5.46
CA ALA A 143 43.12 47.17 6.47
C ALA A 143 41.90 48.02 6.96
N THR A 144 41.78 48.51 8.23
CA THR A 144 42.65 48.43 9.44
C THR A 144 41.91 48.72 10.78
N SER A 145 42.42 48.15 11.89
CA SER A 145 42.47 48.63 13.32
C SER A 145 41.23 49.15 14.12
N HIS A 146 40.81 48.35 15.13
CA HIS A 146 40.88 48.56 16.62
C HIS A 146 41.18 49.94 17.27
N PRO A 147 40.97 50.14 18.61
CA PRO A 147 40.38 49.30 19.70
C PRO A 147 39.24 50.08 20.47
N LEU A 148 38.96 50.15 21.80
CA LEU A 148 39.46 49.58 23.09
C LEU A 148 38.44 49.85 24.25
N GLN A 149 38.04 48.86 25.10
CA GLN A 149 37.86 48.94 26.58
C GLN A 149 37.38 47.59 27.20
N SER A 150 37.31 47.46 28.54
CA SER A 150 37.75 46.22 29.24
C SER A 150 37.04 45.85 30.57
N SER A 151 37.49 44.71 31.16
CA SER A 151 37.15 44.05 32.46
C SER A 151 35.94 43.09 32.47
N GLY A 152 35.97 41.93 33.15
CA GLY A 152 37.09 41.25 33.82
C GLY A 152 36.68 39.91 34.50
N ASP A 153 37.64 38.96 34.60
CA ASP A 153 37.62 37.68 35.37
C ASP A 153 36.56 36.60 35.00
N SER A 154 36.86 35.28 34.99
CA SER A 154 38.13 34.52 35.17
C SER A 154 38.09 33.13 34.44
N ALA A 155 39.25 32.44 34.38
CA ALA A 155 39.58 31.19 33.64
C ALA A 155 38.55 30.01 33.66
N GLY A 156 38.55 29.04 32.72
CA GLY A 156 39.44 28.66 31.59
C GLY A 156 39.76 27.13 31.60
N PRO A 157 40.40 26.49 30.59
CA PRO A 157 40.76 26.92 29.22
C PRO A 157 40.23 25.98 28.09
N SER A 158 40.55 26.33 26.83
CA SER A 158 40.41 25.54 25.57
C SER A 158 41.77 24.89 25.17
N PRO A 159 42.10 24.38 23.94
CA PRO A 159 41.37 24.36 22.64
C PRO A 159 41.46 23.02 21.86
N ALA A 160 41.20 23.07 20.55
CA ALA A 160 41.23 21.96 19.60
C ALA A 160 42.54 21.86 18.77
N GLU A 161 42.67 20.74 18.04
CA GLU A 161 43.39 20.49 16.77
C GLU A 161 44.69 21.27 16.43
N ILE A 162 45.77 20.51 16.20
CA ILE A 162 46.73 20.74 15.10
C ILE A 162 47.34 19.38 14.70
N ALA A 163 47.66 19.21 13.41
CA ALA A 163 48.11 17.95 12.84
C ALA A 163 49.64 17.83 12.72
N SER A 164 50.15 16.59 12.65
CA SER A 164 51.26 16.18 11.77
C SER A 164 51.40 14.65 11.73
N ALA A 165 51.82 14.12 10.58
CA ALA A 165 52.31 12.75 10.43
C ALA A 165 53.82 12.78 10.18
N ILE A 166 54.59 11.75 10.58
CA ILE A 166 55.83 11.26 9.91
C ILE A 166 56.44 10.02 10.62
N LEU A 167 56.39 8.88 9.90
CA LEU A 167 57.46 7.87 9.68
C LEU A 167 58.11 6.97 10.78
N LEU A 168 58.24 5.68 10.38
CA LEU A 168 59.33 4.68 10.58
C LEU A 168 59.31 3.65 11.74
N LYS A 169 59.08 2.40 11.33
CA LYS A 169 59.98 1.20 11.39
C LYS A 169 59.70 0.00 12.35
N ASP A 170 59.67 -1.15 11.68
CA ASP A 170 60.27 -2.48 11.94
C ASP A 170 59.95 -3.26 13.24
N GLY A 171 59.60 -4.55 13.05
CA GLY A 171 59.36 -5.52 14.14
C GLY A 171 58.77 -6.84 13.60
N ASP A 172 59.62 -7.71 13.05
CA ASP A 172 59.22 -8.95 12.35
C ASP A 172 58.69 -10.09 13.24
N THR A 173 58.04 -11.06 12.56
CA THR A 173 58.02 -12.54 12.76
C THR A 173 56.67 -13.21 13.07
N ALA A 174 56.40 -14.46 12.64
CA ALA A 174 56.81 -15.22 11.43
C ALA A 174 56.07 -16.58 11.33
N ARG A 175 55.48 -16.90 10.15
CA ARG A 175 55.22 -18.23 9.50
C ARG A 175 54.00 -18.11 8.56
N ALA A 176 53.98 -18.50 7.28
CA ALA A 176 54.58 -19.61 6.51
C ALA A 176 53.92 -20.98 6.78
N LEU A 177 53.57 -21.84 5.81
CA LEU A 177 53.74 -21.86 4.34
C LEU A 177 52.34 -21.90 3.65
N GLY A 178 52.09 -21.77 2.33
CA GLY A 178 52.86 -22.14 1.12
C GLY A 178 52.59 -23.62 0.73
N SER A 179 52.42 -24.03 -0.52
CA SER A 179 52.40 -23.37 -1.86
C SER A 179 51.49 -24.23 -2.80
N ALA A 180 51.33 -24.10 -4.13
CA ALA A 180 52.03 -23.35 -5.20
C ALA A 180 51.07 -23.10 -6.40
N ALA A 181 51.61 -22.86 -7.61
CA ALA A 181 50.90 -22.78 -8.90
C ALA A 181 51.79 -23.40 -10.02
N VAL A 182 51.27 -23.59 -11.25
CA VAL A 182 51.99 -23.47 -12.55
C VAL A 182 51.04 -23.65 -13.75
N LEU A 183 51.44 -23.15 -14.92
CA LEU A 183 50.66 -23.07 -16.17
C LEU A 183 50.67 -24.37 -17.01
N GLY A 184 49.77 -24.46 -17.99
CA GLY A 184 49.85 -25.41 -19.10
C GLY A 184 48.88 -25.08 -20.24
N SER A 185 49.39 -24.85 -21.45
CA SER A 185 48.63 -24.68 -22.71
C SER A 185 49.04 -25.77 -23.71
N GLY A 186 48.10 -26.31 -24.49
CA GLY A 186 48.40 -27.39 -25.45
C GLY A 186 47.23 -27.78 -26.34
N GLU A 187 47.42 -27.63 -27.65
CA GLU A 187 46.42 -27.73 -28.71
C GLU A 187 46.00 -29.17 -29.10
N SER A 188 44.81 -29.27 -29.73
CA SER A 188 44.59 -29.87 -31.08
C SER A 188 43.83 -31.21 -31.31
N GLU A 189 43.25 -31.27 -32.51
CA GLU A 189 42.99 -32.43 -33.41
C GLU A 189 41.72 -33.34 -33.29
N ARG A 190 40.81 -33.15 -34.28
CA ARG A 190 40.08 -34.18 -35.09
C ARG A 190 38.96 -35.02 -34.40
N THR A 191 37.97 -35.64 -35.08
CA THR A 191 37.69 -35.85 -36.52
C THR A 191 36.16 -35.86 -36.85
N ALA A 192 35.76 -35.97 -38.14
CA ALA A 192 34.38 -36.09 -38.63
C ALA A 192 33.73 -37.49 -38.33
N PHE A 193 32.41 -37.75 -38.48
CA PHE A 193 31.60 -37.81 -39.71
C PHE A 193 30.07 -37.77 -39.48
N SER A 194 29.26 -37.79 -40.57
CA SER A 194 27.80 -38.07 -40.67
C SER A 194 27.47 -38.38 -42.17
N PRO A 195 26.27 -38.87 -42.57
CA PRO A 195 25.26 -37.92 -43.12
C PRO A 195 23.75 -38.34 -43.17
N LEU A 196 22.87 -37.33 -43.24
CA LEU A 196 21.66 -37.16 -44.11
C LEU A 196 20.57 -38.24 -44.29
N GLN A 197 19.30 -37.76 -44.32
CA GLN A 197 18.26 -38.25 -45.25
C GLN A 197 17.36 -37.09 -45.79
N ARG A 198 16.38 -37.37 -46.66
CA ARG A 198 15.71 -36.40 -47.57
C ARG A 198 14.16 -36.38 -47.51
N ASN A 199 13.60 -35.18 -47.68
CA ASN A 199 12.44 -34.75 -48.51
C ASN A 199 10.98 -35.30 -48.34
N SER A 200 10.06 -34.45 -48.83
CA SER A 200 8.63 -34.64 -49.20
C SER A 200 7.62 -34.88 -48.07
N THR A 201 6.54 -34.10 -47.84
CA THR A 201 5.50 -33.42 -48.69
C THR A 201 4.55 -34.39 -49.39
N SER A 202 3.24 -34.43 -49.06
CA SER A 202 2.15 -33.60 -49.65
C SER A 202 0.76 -34.18 -49.22
N PRO A 203 -0.43 -33.62 -49.55
CA PRO A 203 -0.90 -32.24 -49.74
C PRO A 203 -2.24 -31.93 -48.99
N VAL A 204 -2.93 -30.84 -49.38
CA VAL A 204 -4.21 -30.29 -48.82
C VAL A 204 -5.47 -30.81 -49.55
N SER A 205 -6.64 -30.79 -48.88
CA SER A 205 -7.97 -30.68 -49.54
C SER A 205 -8.99 -29.90 -48.67
N SER A 206 -10.17 -29.56 -49.22
CA SER A 206 -11.12 -28.58 -48.64
C SER A 206 -12.60 -29.04 -48.70
N GLY A 207 -13.48 -28.40 -47.91
CA GLY A 207 -14.93 -28.68 -47.82
C GLY A 207 -15.71 -27.49 -47.20
N SER A 208 -17.05 -27.43 -47.33
CA SER A 208 -17.81 -26.17 -47.11
C SER A 208 -19.30 -26.33 -46.72
N MET A 209 -19.83 -25.24 -46.12
CA MET A 209 -21.23 -24.75 -46.04
C MET A 209 -22.25 -25.24 -44.98
N ARG A 210 -22.92 -24.23 -44.34
CA ARG A 210 -24.29 -24.16 -43.75
C ARG A 210 -24.62 -25.10 -42.55
N GLY A 211 -25.40 -24.71 -41.52
CA GLY A 211 -26.06 -23.43 -41.17
C GLY A 211 -27.43 -23.64 -40.46
N ILE A 212 -27.94 -22.62 -39.75
CA ILE A 212 -29.33 -22.47 -39.17
C ILE A 212 -29.52 -22.90 -37.69
N HIS A 213 -30.48 -22.21 -37.04
CA HIS A 213 -30.89 -22.14 -35.62
C HIS A 213 -31.40 -23.44 -34.95
N ALA A 214 -31.42 -23.42 -33.62
CA ALA A 214 -32.44 -24.05 -32.75
C ALA A 214 -32.72 -23.14 -31.54
N ASP A 215 -33.93 -23.21 -30.97
CA ASP A 215 -34.43 -22.31 -29.92
C ASP A 215 -34.22 -22.82 -28.49
N ILE A 216 -34.54 -21.97 -27.51
CA ILE A 216 -34.54 -22.29 -26.07
C ILE A 216 -35.81 -23.08 -25.69
N ALA A 217 -35.66 -24.12 -24.88
CA ALA A 217 -36.75 -24.81 -24.19
C ALA A 217 -36.36 -25.05 -22.72
N GLU A 218 -37.35 -25.06 -21.81
CA GLU A 218 -37.12 -25.13 -20.36
C GLU A 218 -37.17 -26.56 -19.79
N VAL A 219 -36.23 -26.81 -18.86
CA VAL A 219 -36.27 -27.75 -17.72
C VAL A 219 -36.76 -29.19 -17.95
N SER A 220 -35.83 -30.13 -17.74
CA SER A 220 -36.12 -31.46 -17.17
C SER A 220 -34.99 -31.91 -16.26
N ASP A 221 -35.25 -32.09 -14.96
CA ASP A 221 -34.29 -32.61 -13.99
C ASP A 221 -34.07 -34.12 -14.18
N ASP A 222 -33.22 -34.48 -15.14
CA ASP A 222 -32.58 -35.80 -15.29
C ASP A 222 -31.38 -35.68 -16.26
N GLU A 223 -30.40 -34.80 -15.95
CA GLU A 223 -29.13 -34.77 -16.72
C GLU A 223 -28.28 -36.01 -16.42
N ASP A 224 -28.08 -36.84 -17.45
CA ASP A 224 -27.27 -38.06 -17.41
C ASP A 224 -25.94 -37.87 -16.67
N SER A 225 -25.64 -38.82 -15.77
CA SER A 225 -24.38 -38.85 -15.01
C SER A 225 -23.15 -38.79 -15.94
N GLU A 226 -23.23 -39.45 -17.10
CA GLU A 226 -22.19 -39.39 -18.12
C GLU A 226 -21.92 -37.98 -18.63
N ASP A 227 -22.94 -37.15 -18.85
CA ASP A 227 -22.75 -35.85 -19.49
C ASP A 227 -22.19 -34.81 -18.51
N LYS A 228 -22.57 -34.92 -17.22
CA LYS A 228 -21.87 -34.26 -16.11
C LYS A 228 -20.41 -34.69 -16.04
N GLN A 229 -20.12 -35.99 -16.23
CA GLN A 229 -18.76 -36.54 -16.22
C GLN A 229 -17.95 -36.10 -17.46
N ARG A 230 -18.57 -36.00 -18.64
CA ARG A 230 -17.98 -35.45 -19.87
C ARG A 230 -17.67 -33.96 -19.73
N ARG A 231 -18.56 -33.16 -19.14
CA ARG A 231 -18.33 -31.73 -18.83
C ARG A 231 -17.15 -31.57 -17.86
N LEU A 232 -17.09 -32.39 -16.80
CA LEU A 232 -15.97 -32.41 -15.85
C LEU A 232 -14.65 -32.83 -16.52
N PHE A 233 -14.66 -33.89 -17.35
CA PHE A 233 -13.47 -34.34 -18.08
C PHE A 233 -12.98 -33.26 -19.07
N LYS A 234 -13.89 -32.67 -19.86
CA LYS A 234 -13.58 -31.59 -20.81
C LYS A 234 -13.07 -30.33 -20.09
N ALA A 235 -13.56 -30.02 -18.89
CA ALA A 235 -13.03 -28.95 -18.06
C ALA A 235 -11.65 -29.30 -17.46
N ALA A 236 -11.41 -30.55 -17.06
CA ALA A 236 -10.09 -31.02 -16.60
C ALA A 236 -9.07 -31.03 -17.74
N GLU A 237 -9.48 -31.38 -18.96
CA GLU A 237 -8.67 -31.35 -20.17
C GLU A 237 -8.40 -29.92 -20.65
N LEU A 238 -9.38 -29.01 -20.60
CA LEU A 238 -9.11 -27.58 -20.82
C LEU A 238 -8.13 -27.02 -19.78
N ARG A 239 -8.21 -27.44 -18.51
CA ARG A 239 -7.19 -27.12 -17.49
C ARG A 239 -5.84 -27.78 -17.77
N ARG A 240 -5.79 -28.97 -18.40
CA ARG A 240 -4.56 -29.63 -18.86
C ARG A 240 -3.92 -28.85 -20.00
N LEU A 241 -4.66 -28.62 -21.09
CA LEU A 241 -4.24 -27.85 -22.26
C LEU A 241 -3.84 -26.40 -21.91
N HIS A 242 -4.53 -25.75 -20.95
CA HIS A 242 -4.12 -24.43 -20.48
C HIS A 242 -2.80 -24.45 -19.70
N ARG A 243 -2.58 -25.47 -18.84
CA ARG A 243 -1.28 -25.69 -18.18
C ARG A 243 -0.18 -26.02 -19.19
N GLU A 244 -0.48 -26.79 -20.22
CA GLU A 244 0.45 -27.15 -21.31
C GLU A 244 0.77 -25.95 -22.20
N GLN A 245 -0.19 -25.07 -22.52
CA GLN A 245 0.08 -23.79 -23.21
C GLN A 245 0.93 -22.84 -22.35
N MET A 246 0.69 -22.78 -21.03
CA MET A 246 1.52 -21.98 -20.13
C MET A 246 2.95 -22.54 -20.01
N ALA A 247 3.12 -23.87 -20.03
CA ALA A 247 4.43 -24.53 -20.04
C ALA A 247 5.15 -24.45 -21.39
N GLN A 248 4.43 -24.49 -22.52
CA GLN A 248 5.03 -24.38 -23.86
C GLN A 248 5.55 -22.97 -24.18
N ASN A 249 5.04 -21.93 -23.51
CA ASN A 249 5.48 -20.55 -23.72
C ASN A 249 6.61 -20.07 -22.78
N ASN A 250 7.03 -20.87 -21.80
CA ASN A 250 8.29 -20.69 -21.05
C ASN A 250 8.60 -21.96 -20.24
N ASN A 251 9.87 -22.37 -20.18
CA ASN A 251 10.36 -23.35 -19.21
C ASN A 251 10.37 -22.73 -17.79
N LEU A 252 9.18 -22.54 -17.22
CA LEU A 252 8.97 -22.08 -15.85
C LEU A 252 9.39 -23.18 -14.87
N SER A 253 10.24 -22.85 -13.90
CA SER A 253 10.63 -23.78 -12.86
C SER A 253 9.49 -24.03 -11.86
N SER A 254 9.60 -25.10 -11.07
CA SER A 254 8.70 -25.33 -9.93
C SER A 254 8.71 -24.15 -8.94
N GLU A 255 9.83 -23.44 -8.83
CA GLU A 255 9.99 -22.25 -8.00
C GLU A 255 9.25 -21.03 -8.59
N ASP A 256 9.38 -20.77 -9.90
CA ASP A 256 8.58 -19.72 -10.58
C ASP A 256 7.07 -19.97 -10.39
N ILE A 257 6.64 -21.23 -10.51
CA ILE A 257 5.24 -21.63 -10.30
C ILE A 257 4.84 -21.41 -8.83
N GLN A 258 5.71 -21.68 -7.86
CA GLN A 258 5.44 -21.39 -6.45
C GLN A 258 5.35 -19.88 -6.17
N ILE A 259 6.25 -19.07 -6.74
CA ILE A 259 6.24 -17.59 -6.59
C ILE A 259 4.96 -16.99 -7.20
N MET A 260 4.54 -17.47 -8.38
CA MET A 260 3.27 -17.06 -8.97
C MET A 260 2.07 -17.49 -8.11
N ARG A 261 2.09 -18.70 -7.54
CA ARG A 261 1.03 -19.20 -6.63
C ARG A 261 0.98 -18.47 -5.29
N SER A 262 2.09 -17.92 -4.80
CA SER A 262 2.06 -17.06 -3.61
C SER A 262 1.38 -15.71 -3.89
N GLY A 263 1.04 -15.41 -5.15
CA GLY A 263 0.46 -14.13 -5.57
C GLY A 263 1.44 -12.95 -5.43
N LEU A 264 2.74 -13.21 -5.29
CA LEU A 264 3.79 -12.20 -5.11
C LEU A 264 4.84 -12.27 -6.22
N SER A 265 4.39 -12.52 -7.45
CA SER A 265 5.15 -12.33 -8.69
C SER A 265 4.85 -10.95 -9.29
N ASN A 266 5.73 -10.42 -10.14
CA ASN A 266 5.47 -9.18 -10.89
C ASN A 266 4.11 -9.20 -11.64
N ALA A 267 3.41 -8.08 -11.58
CA ALA A 267 2.18 -7.82 -12.32
C ALA A 267 2.42 -7.65 -13.83
N ARG A 268 1.34 -7.76 -14.61
CA ARG A 268 1.28 -7.31 -16.01
C ARG A 268 0.39 -6.07 -16.09
N GLU A 269 0.85 -5.03 -16.79
CA GLU A 269 0.03 -3.84 -17.02
C GLU A 269 -0.89 -3.98 -18.24
N TYR A 270 -2.08 -3.37 -18.16
CA TYR A 270 -3.10 -3.38 -19.21
C TYR A 270 -3.48 -1.93 -19.53
N VAL A 271 -2.63 -1.27 -20.32
CA VAL A 271 -2.79 0.14 -20.70
C VAL A 271 -4.01 0.34 -21.63
N THR A 272 -4.30 -0.63 -22.48
CA THR A 272 -5.56 -0.71 -23.22
C THR A 272 -6.69 -1.12 -22.27
N SER A 273 -7.88 -0.56 -22.48
CA SER A 273 -9.09 -0.92 -21.75
C SER A 273 -9.52 -2.34 -22.14
N SER A 274 -9.64 -3.23 -21.16
CA SER A 274 -10.22 -4.56 -21.29
C SER A 274 -11.60 -4.56 -20.66
N GLU A 275 -12.63 -4.94 -21.40
CA GLU A 275 -13.89 -5.36 -20.79
C GLU A 275 -13.64 -6.61 -19.93
N LEU A 276 -14.31 -6.70 -18.78
CA LEU A 276 -14.18 -7.83 -17.86
C LEU A 276 -15.30 -8.84 -18.09
N ARG A 277 -14.91 -10.11 -18.27
CA ARG A 277 -15.87 -11.20 -18.42
C ARG A 277 -16.54 -11.50 -17.08
N VAL A 278 -17.84 -11.24 -16.97
CA VAL A 278 -18.67 -11.68 -15.83
C VAL A 278 -18.65 -13.22 -15.77
N LEU A 279 -18.40 -13.75 -14.56
CA LEU A 279 -18.34 -15.18 -14.26
C LEU A 279 -19.54 -15.65 -13.44
N ASN A 280 -20.11 -14.78 -12.61
CA ASN A 280 -21.28 -15.03 -11.78
C ASN A 280 -22.05 -13.72 -11.53
N GLY A 281 -23.35 -13.83 -11.30
CA GLY A 281 -24.20 -12.69 -10.93
C GLY A 281 -24.55 -11.73 -12.08
N THR A 282 -25.07 -10.56 -11.72
CA THR A 282 -25.60 -9.54 -12.64
C THR A 282 -25.00 -8.17 -12.36
N PHE A 283 -25.01 -7.26 -13.34
CA PHE A 283 -24.50 -5.90 -13.14
C PHE A 283 -25.22 -5.23 -11.94
N PRO A 284 -24.50 -4.68 -10.94
CA PRO A 284 -25.12 -4.18 -9.71
C PRO A 284 -25.95 -2.91 -9.95
N ASP A 285 -27.19 -2.90 -9.47
CA ASP A 285 -28.12 -1.78 -9.70
C ASP A 285 -27.60 -0.46 -9.10
N GLY A 286 -27.64 0.59 -9.91
CA GLY A 286 -27.17 1.94 -9.55
C GLY A 286 -25.65 2.13 -9.51
N LEU A 287 -24.84 1.06 -9.57
CA LEU A 287 -23.39 1.17 -9.45
C LEU A 287 -22.78 1.84 -10.69
N ARG A 288 -22.17 3.01 -10.48
CA ARG A 288 -21.53 3.84 -11.51
C ARG A 288 -20.25 4.45 -10.94
N GLY A 289 -19.25 4.66 -11.79
CA GLY A 289 -17.99 5.30 -11.40
C GLY A 289 -16.78 4.42 -11.65
N SER A 290 -15.78 4.47 -10.78
CA SER A 290 -14.52 3.73 -10.91
C SER A 290 -13.89 3.41 -9.57
N LEU A 291 -13.60 2.12 -9.37
CA LEU A 291 -12.70 1.63 -8.32
C LEU A 291 -11.26 1.81 -8.79
N TYR A 292 -10.43 2.44 -7.97
CA TYR A 292 -8.99 2.53 -8.15
C TYR A 292 -8.32 1.71 -7.05
N LEU A 293 -7.42 0.79 -7.42
CA LEU A 293 -6.66 -0.08 -6.53
C LEU A 293 -5.17 0.13 -6.76
N LEU A 294 -4.45 0.54 -5.72
CA LEU A 294 -3.00 0.69 -5.68
C LEU A 294 -2.38 -0.55 -5.00
N GLY A 295 -1.30 -1.08 -5.56
CA GLY A 295 -0.63 -2.25 -4.98
C GLY A 295 0.72 -2.56 -5.60
N PRO A 296 1.43 -3.60 -5.11
CA PRO A 296 2.75 -3.97 -5.62
C PRO A 296 2.64 -4.47 -7.06
N GLY A 297 3.38 -3.81 -7.96
CA GLY A 297 3.43 -4.11 -9.39
C GLY A 297 4.72 -4.79 -9.82
N GLN A 298 5.88 -4.33 -9.32
CA GLN A 298 7.17 -4.98 -9.56
C GLN A 298 7.90 -5.20 -8.23
N LEU A 299 8.11 -6.48 -7.91
CA LEU A 299 8.82 -6.98 -6.73
C LEU A 299 10.24 -7.46 -7.12
N ASP A 300 10.38 -7.99 -8.33
CA ASP A 300 11.63 -8.54 -8.90
C ASP A 300 12.06 -7.71 -10.13
N ILE A 301 13.29 -7.17 -10.12
CA ILE A 301 13.81 -6.38 -11.25
C ILE A 301 15.06 -7.08 -11.80
N LYS A 302 14.97 -7.55 -13.05
CA LYS A 302 16.06 -8.22 -13.74
C LYS A 302 17.04 -7.20 -14.32
N TYR A 303 18.32 -7.37 -14.03
CA TYR A 303 19.39 -6.49 -14.50
C TYR A 303 20.62 -7.30 -14.94
N ASN A 304 21.35 -6.78 -15.92
CA ASN A 304 22.51 -7.49 -16.48
C ASN A 304 23.81 -6.93 -15.90
N VAL A 305 24.69 -7.82 -15.46
CA VAL A 305 26.05 -7.48 -15.00
C VAL A 305 27.05 -8.05 -16.00
N GLN A 306 27.89 -7.19 -16.55
CA GLN A 306 29.08 -7.60 -17.30
C GLN A 306 30.27 -7.72 -16.34
N ARG A 307 30.94 -8.86 -16.35
CA ARG A 307 32.23 -9.07 -15.68
C ARG A 307 33.21 -9.70 -16.67
N GLU A 308 34.01 -8.84 -17.29
CA GLU A 308 35.20 -9.10 -18.14
C GLU A 308 35.05 -10.09 -19.31
N LEU A 309 34.50 -11.29 -19.11
CA LEU A 309 34.19 -12.29 -20.14
C LEU A 309 32.76 -12.87 -20.06
N GLU A 310 32.00 -12.61 -19.00
CA GLU A 310 30.64 -13.15 -18.84
C GLU A 310 29.55 -12.05 -18.70
N GLN A 311 28.38 -12.30 -19.30
CA GLN A 311 27.14 -11.58 -19.06
C GLN A 311 26.25 -12.41 -18.13
N ALA A 312 26.00 -11.93 -16.91
CA ALA A 312 25.14 -12.58 -15.95
C ALA A 312 23.90 -11.72 -15.65
N THR A 313 22.71 -12.23 -15.94
CA THR A 313 21.46 -11.61 -15.46
C THR A 313 21.28 -11.90 -13.97
N ARG A 314 21.11 -10.85 -13.18
CA ARG A 314 20.77 -10.89 -11.75
C ARG A 314 19.35 -10.38 -11.54
N VAL A 315 18.84 -10.59 -10.33
CA VAL A 315 17.51 -10.13 -9.90
C VAL A 315 17.69 -9.30 -8.64
N PHE A 316 17.29 -8.03 -8.67
CA PHE A 316 17.04 -7.25 -7.46
C PHE A 316 15.64 -7.62 -6.97
N THR A 317 15.50 -7.94 -5.68
CA THR A 317 14.20 -8.27 -5.07
C THR A 317 13.97 -7.31 -3.90
N TYR A 318 12.80 -6.66 -3.85
CA TYR A 318 12.44 -5.84 -2.70
C TYR A 318 12.37 -6.67 -1.42
N GLY A 319 12.81 -6.11 -0.30
CA GLY A 319 12.82 -6.79 0.99
C GLY A 319 11.44 -6.81 1.66
N ASN A 320 10.75 -5.66 1.67
CA ASN A 320 9.40 -5.50 2.19
C ASN A 320 8.39 -5.27 1.05
N ILE A 321 7.16 -5.76 1.20
CA ILE A 321 6.09 -5.60 0.21
C ILE A 321 5.68 -4.13 0.00
N MET A 322 5.83 -3.29 1.03
CA MET A 322 5.51 -1.86 0.98
C MET A 322 6.49 -1.06 0.09
N ASP A 323 7.70 -1.58 -0.11
CA ASP A 323 8.75 -0.93 -0.90
C ASP A 323 8.63 -1.18 -2.41
N ALA A 324 7.87 -2.20 -2.80
CA ALA A 324 7.73 -2.66 -4.19
C ALA A 324 7.06 -1.60 -5.10
N LEU A 325 7.49 -1.55 -6.37
CA LEU A 325 7.07 -0.49 -7.28
C LEU A 325 5.58 -0.62 -7.67
N PRO A 326 4.79 0.46 -7.61
CA PRO A 326 3.33 0.40 -7.71
C PRO A 326 2.78 0.04 -9.10
N LEU A 327 1.77 -0.83 -9.09
CA LEU A 327 0.73 -0.93 -10.11
C LEU A 327 -0.50 -0.15 -9.63
N LEU A 328 -1.01 0.76 -10.45
CA LEU A 328 -2.36 1.31 -10.28
C LEU A 328 -3.31 0.61 -11.25
N SER A 329 -4.43 0.11 -10.73
CA SER A 329 -5.49 -0.53 -11.50
C SER A 329 -6.79 0.25 -11.34
N LYS A 330 -7.52 0.46 -12.45
CA LYS A 330 -8.82 1.11 -12.52
C LYS A 330 -9.84 0.11 -13.04
N ILE A 331 -10.95 -0.06 -12.33
CA ILE A 331 -12.12 -0.84 -12.75
C ILE A 331 -13.31 0.12 -12.82
N SER A 332 -13.79 0.37 -14.03
CA SER A 332 -14.85 1.34 -14.32
C SER A 332 -16.19 0.60 -14.50
N PHE A 333 -17.28 1.18 -13.98
CA PHE A 333 -18.62 0.60 -14.01
C PHE A 333 -19.54 1.50 -14.85
N ASP A 334 -20.02 0.98 -15.98
CA ASP A 334 -20.97 1.67 -16.87
C ASP A 334 -22.38 1.06 -16.71
N PRO A 335 -23.33 1.74 -16.03
CA PRO A 335 -24.68 1.23 -15.83
C PRO A 335 -25.57 1.31 -17.07
N ILE A 336 -25.18 2.06 -18.10
CA ILE A 336 -25.96 2.22 -19.35
C ILE A 336 -25.71 1.01 -20.24
N ASN A 337 -24.44 0.68 -20.48
CA ASN A 337 -24.05 -0.48 -21.27
C ASN A 337 -23.99 -1.78 -20.44
N LYS A 338 -24.06 -1.67 -19.11
CA LYS A 338 -23.85 -2.77 -18.13
C LYS A 338 -22.50 -3.46 -18.28
N THR A 339 -21.48 -2.73 -18.72
CA THR A 339 -20.11 -3.21 -18.92
C THR A 339 -19.21 -2.81 -17.76
N ILE A 340 -18.18 -3.63 -17.50
CA ILE A 340 -17.15 -3.37 -16.50
C ILE A 340 -15.80 -3.35 -17.21
N VAL A 341 -15.05 -2.25 -17.09
CA VAL A 341 -13.84 -2.00 -17.90
C VAL A 341 -12.62 -1.80 -17.01
N HIS A 342 -11.62 -2.67 -17.18
CA HIS A 342 -10.35 -2.61 -16.49
C HIS A 342 -9.24 -1.95 -17.32
N ARG A 343 -8.40 -1.17 -16.65
CA ARG A 343 -7.10 -0.66 -17.13
C ARG A 343 -6.10 -0.74 -15.97
N SER A 344 -4.85 -1.08 -16.23
CA SER A 344 -3.78 -1.00 -15.22
C SER A 344 -2.47 -0.48 -15.82
N ARG A 345 -1.66 0.20 -15.00
CA ARG A 345 -0.38 0.78 -15.41
C ARG A 345 0.61 0.73 -14.24
N LEU A 346 1.88 0.43 -14.54
CA LEU A 346 2.98 0.63 -13.59
C LEU A 346 3.32 2.12 -13.56
N ILE A 347 3.26 2.76 -12.40
CA ILE A 347 3.38 4.23 -12.27
C ILE A 347 4.79 4.70 -11.86
N ALA A 348 5.75 3.78 -11.69
CA ALA A 348 7.12 4.08 -11.29
C ALA A 348 8.19 3.42 -12.20
N LYS A 349 7.95 3.38 -13.51
CA LYS A 349 8.82 2.64 -14.46
C LYS A 349 10.23 3.22 -14.55
N GLN A 350 10.40 4.53 -14.37
CA GLN A 350 11.73 5.13 -14.35
C GLN A 350 12.51 4.72 -13.10
N ALA A 351 11.86 4.52 -11.94
CA ALA A 351 12.49 3.91 -10.78
C ALA A 351 12.99 2.48 -11.09
N ALA A 352 12.19 1.65 -11.78
CA ALA A 352 12.62 0.33 -12.24
C ALA A 352 13.83 0.40 -13.20
N GLY A 353 13.81 1.36 -14.14
CA GLY A 353 14.92 1.61 -15.06
C GLY A 353 16.21 2.03 -14.34
N ARG A 354 16.12 2.82 -13.27
CA ARG A 354 17.28 3.15 -12.43
C ARG A 354 17.87 1.93 -11.76
N ILE A 355 17.05 1.04 -11.20
CA ILE A 355 17.53 -0.20 -10.56
C ILE A 355 18.25 -1.12 -11.56
N HIS A 356 17.84 -1.11 -12.84
CA HIS A 356 18.56 -1.81 -13.90
C HIS A 356 19.97 -1.21 -14.14
N MET A 357 20.09 0.11 -14.21
CA MET A 357 21.36 0.82 -14.48
C MET A 357 22.32 0.88 -13.27
N GLU A 358 21.76 1.11 -12.07
CA GLU A 358 22.49 1.34 -10.82
C GLU A 358 22.69 0.04 -10.01
N HIS A 359 22.10 -1.06 -10.49
CA HIS A 359 22.13 -2.41 -9.92
C HIS A 359 21.59 -2.52 -8.47
N GLY A 360 20.80 -1.54 -8.04
CA GLY A 360 20.22 -1.43 -6.70
C GLY A 360 19.29 -0.21 -6.59
N VAL A 361 18.70 0.01 -5.42
CA VAL A 361 17.75 1.11 -5.16
C VAL A 361 18.49 2.31 -4.58
N ASN A 362 18.37 3.47 -5.23
CA ASN A 362 18.79 4.75 -4.65
C ASN A 362 17.59 5.59 -4.21
N THR A 363 17.56 5.89 -2.92
CA THR A 363 16.53 6.66 -2.20
C THR A 363 16.79 8.17 -2.26
N LYS A 364 15.72 8.98 -2.27
CA LYS A 364 15.80 10.46 -2.22
C LYS A 364 16.18 10.98 -0.84
N VAL A 365 15.63 10.36 0.21
CA VAL A 365 15.96 10.62 1.61
C VAL A 365 16.45 9.33 2.27
N PRO A 366 17.36 9.40 3.26
CA PRO A 366 17.69 8.24 4.10
C PRO A 366 16.48 7.76 4.90
N GLY A 367 16.33 6.44 5.09
CA GLY A 367 15.15 5.84 5.75
C GLY A 367 13.87 5.83 4.90
N ALA A 368 13.97 5.89 3.57
CA ALA A 368 12.83 5.94 2.63
C ALA A 368 12.27 4.58 2.17
N LEU A 369 12.77 3.49 2.73
CA LEU A 369 12.25 2.13 2.55
C LEU A 369 11.81 1.62 3.93
N TYR A 370 10.92 0.63 3.99
CA TYR A 370 10.54 -0.01 5.24
C TYR A 370 11.64 -0.97 5.72
N LEU A 371 11.97 -1.97 4.89
CA LEU A 371 12.97 -3.00 5.22
C LEU A 371 13.47 -3.71 3.96
N THR A 372 14.26 -2.99 3.17
CA THR A 372 14.87 -3.44 1.92
C THR A 372 16.36 -3.07 1.88
N ASP A 373 17.21 -4.05 1.58
CA ASP A 373 18.61 -3.80 1.23
C ASP A 373 18.67 -3.08 -0.12
N THR A 374 19.34 -1.93 -0.16
CA THR A 374 19.49 -1.13 -1.38
C THR A 374 20.43 -1.77 -2.39
N ASN A 375 21.27 -2.73 -1.99
CA ASN A 375 22.44 -3.20 -2.74
C ASN A 375 23.36 -2.02 -3.18
N GLN A 376 23.44 -0.98 -2.35
CA GLN A 376 24.27 0.21 -2.55
C GLN A 376 25.22 0.40 -1.36
N THR A 377 26.42 0.93 -1.61
CA THR A 377 27.31 1.29 -0.49
C THR A 377 26.83 2.56 0.22
N VAL A 378 27.15 2.72 1.51
CA VAL A 378 26.83 3.94 2.28
C VAL A 378 27.44 5.20 1.62
N LEU A 379 28.53 5.06 0.85
CA LEU A 379 29.13 6.16 0.09
C LEU A 379 28.20 6.74 -0.98
N SER A 380 27.26 5.96 -1.53
CA SER A 380 26.24 6.45 -2.48
C SER A 380 25.40 7.60 -1.90
N LYS A 381 25.20 7.63 -0.57
CA LYS A 381 24.35 8.59 0.13
C LYS A 381 24.93 10.01 0.16
N PHE A 382 26.20 10.17 -0.20
CA PHE A 382 26.89 11.46 -0.32
C PHE A 382 26.91 12.01 -1.75
N ILE A 383 26.45 11.24 -2.75
CA ILE A 383 26.30 11.70 -4.13
C ILE A 383 24.99 12.50 -4.25
N PRO A 384 24.95 13.69 -4.89
CA PRO A 384 23.72 14.48 -5.03
C PRO A 384 22.68 13.80 -5.96
N LYS A 385 21.62 13.21 -5.39
CA LYS A 385 20.65 12.38 -6.13
C LYS A 385 19.44 13.13 -6.73
N ALA A 386 19.24 14.40 -6.39
CA ALA A 386 17.96 15.11 -6.60
C ALA A 386 17.43 15.11 -8.06
N GLN A 387 18.31 15.15 -9.06
CA GLN A 387 17.91 15.15 -10.47
C GLN A 387 17.26 13.81 -10.92
N HIS A 388 17.61 12.69 -10.28
CA HIS A 388 17.10 11.36 -10.64
C HIS A 388 15.66 11.08 -10.17
N HIS A 389 15.13 11.93 -9.28
CA HIS A 389 13.80 11.82 -8.69
C HIS A 389 12.85 12.96 -9.14
N ALA A 390 13.31 13.85 -10.03
CA ALA A 390 12.56 15.03 -10.47
C ALA A 390 11.51 14.74 -11.57
N THR A 391 11.26 13.48 -11.89
CA THR A 391 10.38 13.05 -12.99
C THR A 391 9.08 12.40 -12.48
N PRO A 392 7.98 12.43 -13.25
CA PRO A 392 6.69 11.88 -12.81
C PRO A 392 6.72 10.39 -12.44
N GLU A 393 7.56 9.58 -13.08
CA GLU A 393 7.71 8.14 -12.79
C GLU A 393 8.98 7.79 -11.97
N GLY A 394 9.62 8.81 -11.39
CA GLY A 394 10.91 8.68 -10.70
C GLY A 394 10.81 8.14 -9.27
N GLU A 395 9.66 8.28 -8.61
CA GLU A 395 9.44 7.90 -7.20
C GLU A 395 8.48 6.71 -7.04
N CYS A 396 8.66 5.97 -5.95
CA CYS A 396 7.73 4.93 -5.52
C CYS A 396 6.60 5.54 -4.69
N CYS A 397 5.41 5.70 -5.27
CA CYS A 397 4.19 6.14 -4.58
C CYS A 397 3.22 4.96 -4.44
N SER A 398 3.55 4.04 -3.53
CA SER A 398 2.88 2.75 -3.33
C SER A 398 1.89 2.71 -2.15
N GLN A 399 1.83 3.77 -1.33
CA GLN A 399 1.29 3.68 0.03
C GLN A 399 -0.17 4.11 0.15
N GLY A 400 -0.51 5.29 -0.35
CA GLY A 400 -1.85 5.84 -0.29
C GLY A 400 -2.33 6.34 -1.65
N ILE A 401 -3.63 6.53 -1.77
CA ILE A 401 -4.29 7.07 -2.96
C ILE A 401 -5.40 8.00 -2.49
N GLU A 402 -5.31 9.26 -2.86
CA GLU A 402 -6.25 10.30 -2.47
C GLU A 402 -7.02 10.84 -3.67
N LEU A 403 -8.28 11.18 -3.43
CA LEU A 403 -9.21 11.72 -4.42
C LEU A 403 -9.47 13.20 -4.18
N PHE A 404 -9.67 13.97 -5.24
CA PHE A 404 -10.03 15.40 -5.16
C PHE A 404 -9.00 16.26 -4.39
N MET A 405 -7.71 15.92 -4.47
CA MET A 405 -6.65 16.74 -3.88
C MET A 405 -6.28 17.91 -4.81
N PRO A 406 -6.42 19.18 -4.37
CA PRO A 406 -6.22 20.34 -5.22
C PRO A 406 -4.73 20.73 -5.30
N LEU A 407 -3.93 19.91 -6.00
CA LEU A 407 -2.55 20.26 -6.31
C LEU A 407 -2.48 21.44 -7.29
N GLN A 408 -1.65 22.44 -7.00
CA GLN A 408 -1.55 23.66 -7.80
C GLN A 408 -1.28 23.38 -9.29
N GLY A 409 -2.15 23.90 -10.16
CA GLY A 409 -2.08 23.70 -11.61
C GLY A 409 -2.58 22.33 -12.10
N SER A 410 -3.02 21.43 -11.21
CA SER A 410 -3.69 20.18 -11.60
C SER A 410 -5.19 20.38 -11.75
N SER A 411 -5.73 19.88 -12.86
CA SER A 411 -7.17 19.59 -13.02
C SER A 411 -7.50 18.12 -12.77
N GLN A 412 -6.52 17.33 -12.30
CA GLN A 412 -6.62 15.89 -12.12
C GLN A 412 -6.91 15.55 -10.67
N THR A 413 -7.78 14.56 -10.47
CA THR A 413 -8.44 14.28 -9.19
C THR A 413 -7.84 13.10 -8.43
N ILE A 414 -6.67 12.58 -8.82
CA ILE A 414 -6.06 11.39 -8.22
C ILE A 414 -4.59 11.65 -7.90
N VAL A 415 -4.21 11.43 -6.65
CA VAL A 415 -2.83 11.57 -6.17
C VAL A 415 -2.42 10.31 -5.43
N CYS A 416 -1.34 9.66 -5.86
CA CYS A 416 -0.71 8.58 -5.11
C CYS A 416 0.35 9.15 -4.15
N THR A 417 0.46 8.60 -2.94
CA THR A 417 1.32 9.10 -1.86
C THR A 417 2.38 8.07 -1.44
N ASN A 418 3.39 8.53 -0.72
CA ASN A 418 4.31 7.66 0.03
C ASN A 418 4.63 8.23 1.43
N HIS A 419 5.46 7.50 2.18
CA HIS A 419 5.87 7.89 3.52
C HIS A 419 7.04 8.90 3.56
N VAL A 420 7.47 9.45 2.41
CA VAL A 420 8.59 10.42 2.28
C VAL A 420 8.18 11.76 1.66
N GLY A 421 6.89 12.10 1.76
CA GLY A 421 6.35 13.40 1.40
C GLY A 421 6.18 13.66 -0.09
N ALA A 422 6.25 12.63 -0.93
CA ALA A 422 6.02 12.75 -2.38
C ALA A 422 4.54 12.53 -2.74
N LEU A 423 4.03 13.37 -3.63
CA LEU A 423 2.67 13.39 -4.14
C LEU A 423 2.71 13.23 -5.66
N GLN A 424 2.36 12.04 -6.15
CA GLN A 424 2.37 11.70 -7.57
C GLN A 424 0.97 11.91 -8.17
N ASN A 425 0.84 12.91 -9.03
CA ASN A 425 -0.40 13.31 -9.68
C ASN A 425 -0.69 12.41 -10.90
N ILE A 426 -1.86 11.76 -10.93
CA ILE A 426 -2.22 10.73 -11.90
C ILE A 426 -3.39 11.17 -12.78
N ASP A 427 -3.25 10.90 -14.08
CA ASP A 427 -4.33 11.06 -15.05
C ASP A 427 -5.46 10.03 -14.85
N PRO A 428 -6.71 10.43 -14.52
CA PRO A 428 -7.80 9.49 -14.27
C PRO A 428 -8.30 8.78 -15.53
N ALA A 429 -7.92 9.21 -16.74
CA ALA A 429 -8.33 8.57 -17.99
C ALA A 429 -7.39 7.41 -18.38
N ASP A 430 -6.08 7.65 -18.46
CA ASP A 430 -5.10 6.66 -18.91
C ASP A 430 -4.11 6.16 -17.84
N LEU A 431 -4.20 6.68 -16.60
CA LEU A 431 -3.35 6.36 -15.43
C LEU A 431 -1.89 6.81 -15.56
N ARG A 432 -1.56 7.78 -16.43
CA ARG A 432 -0.17 8.31 -16.55
C ARG A 432 0.13 9.25 -15.39
N PRO A 433 1.27 9.09 -14.70
CA PRO A 433 1.82 10.14 -13.87
C PRO A 433 2.11 11.38 -14.71
N ARG A 434 1.63 12.55 -14.26
CA ARG A 434 1.83 13.83 -14.95
C ARG A 434 2.87 14.70 -14.25
N SER A 435 2.91 14.65 -12.93
CA SER A 435 3.89 15.36 -12.09
C SER A 435 4.07 14.62 -10.77
N THR A 436 5.23 14.78 -10.15
CA THR A 436 5.47 14.40 -8.75
C THR A 436 5.96 15.64 -8.02
N VAL A 437 5.30 15.99 -6.92
CA VAL A 437 5.60 17.19 -6.12
C VAL A 437 5.85 16.81 -4.66
N ASP A 438 6.70 17.55 -3.97
CA ASP A 438 6.89 17.40 -2.52
C ASP A 438 5.93 18.33 -1.77
N PHE A 439 5.47 17.97 -0.57
CA PHE A 439 4.75 18.92 0.30
C PHE A 439 5.46 20.28 0.44
N LYS A 440 6.79 20.26 0.57
CA LYS A 440 7.63 21.47 0.65
C LYS A 440 7.57 22.36 -0.61
N SER A 441 7.19 21.80 -1.76
CA SER A 441 6.96 22.56 -3.00
C SER A 441 5.54 23.11 -3.13
N VAL A 442 4.54 22.49 -2.47
CA VAL A 442 3.21 23.08 -2.29
C VAL A 442 3.27 24.27 -1.33
N ASN A 443 4.00 24.12 -0.21
CA ASN A 443 4.20 25.20 0.75
C ASN A 443 5.59 25.11 1.42
N SER A 444 6.34 26.21 1.42
CA SER A 444 7.68 26.24 2.03
C SER A 444 7.67 26.09 3.56
N ALA A 445 6.51 26.27 4.20
CA ALA A 445 6.30 25.99 5.62
C ALA A 445 6.12 24.50 5.93
N PHE A 446 5.80 23.65 4.94
CA PHE A 446 5.62 22.21 5.12
C PHE A 446 6.98 21.52 5.28
N LYS A 447 7.37 21.32 6.53
CA LYS A 447 8.63 20.70 6.94
C LYS A 447 8.42 19.25 7.36
N GLY A 448 9.21 18.37 6.75
CA GLY A 448 9.31 16.96 7.10
C GLY A 448 10.21 16.26 6.09
N ALA A 449 10.86 15.18 6.53
CA ALA A 449 11.53 14.23 5.65
C ALA A 449 10.66 12.98 5.42
N LEU A 450 9.76 12.68 6.36
CA LEU A 450 8.76 11.63 6.29
C LEU A 450 7.35 12.22 6.38
N SER A 451 6.34 11.46 5.95
CA SER A 451 4.93 11.81 6.01
C SER A 451 4.08 10.61 6.38
N CYS A 452 2.94 10.85 7.03
CA CYS A 452 1.88 9.87 7.10
C CYS A 452 1.34 9.61 5.66
N PRO A 453 1.32 8.36 5.17
CA PRO A 453 0.84 8.05 3.81
C PRO A 453 -0.68 8.20 3.67
N HIS A 454 -1.42 7.90 4.74
CA HIS A 454 -2.89 7.91 4.77
C HIS A 454 -3.41 9.28 5.18
N MET A 455 -3.65 10.12 4.19
CA MET A 455 -4.20 11.44 4.42
C MET A 455 -5.67 11.32 4.83
N GLN A 456 -6.17 12.30 5.59
CA GLN A 456 -7.55 12.30 6.06
C GLN A 456 -8.32 13.41 5.37
N TYR A 457 -9.32 13.03 4.59
CA TYR A 457 -10.22 13.94 3.89
C TYR A 457 -11.50 14.15 4.69
N ASP A 458 -11.78 15.39 5.09
CA ASP A 458 -13.08 15.77 5.63
C ASP A 458 -14.02 16.16 4.49
N SER A 459 -15.05 15.34 4.24
CA SER A 459 -16.06 15.58 3.20
C SER A 459 -16.98 16.78 3.49
N ASN A 460 -17.06 17.24 4.75
CA ASN A 460 -17.88 18.38 5.15
C ASN A 460 -17.18 19.72 4.85
N THR A 461 -15.86 19.81 5.11
CA THR A 461 -15.06 21.03 4.88
C THR A 461 -14.22 21.00 3.60
N ARG A 462 -14.10 19.84 2.95
CA ARG A 462 -13.23 19.56 1.79
C ARG A 462 -11.74 19.82 2.07
N GLU A 463 -11.31 19.52 3.28
CA GLU A 463 -9.93 19.63 3.74
C GLU A 463 -9.21 18.28 3.70
N HIS A 464 -8.00 18.27 3.15
CA HIS A 464 -7.07 17.15 3.20
C HIS A 464 -6.01 17.41 4.27
N PHE A 465 -6.02 16.62 5.33
CA PHE A 465 -5.03 16.68 6.41
C PHE A 465 -3.94 15.61 6.23
N THR A 466 -2.70 15.94 6.63
CA THR A 466 -1.67 14.94 6.91
C THR A 466 -0.70 15.42 7.98
N VAL A 467 0.21 14.54 8.40
CA VAL A 467 1.25 14.79 9.40
C VAL A 467 2.61 14.55 8.78
N LEU A 468 3.46 15.56 8.80
CA LEU A 468 4.84 15.51 8.32
C LEU A 468 5.80 15.41 9.52
N GLN A 469 6.85 14.59 9.40
CA GLN A 469 7.83 14.36 10.46
C GLN A 469 9.20 14.93 10.05
N ASP A 470 9.63 15.98 10.73
CA ASP A 470 10.96 16.57 10.61
C ASP A 470 11.88 15.97 11.70
N VAL A 471 12.64 14.94 11.32
CA VAL A 471 13.43 14.10 12.25
C VAL A 471 14.73 14.82 12.65
N GLY A 472 14.68 15.49 13.80
CA GLY A 472 15.85 16.12 14.41
C GLY A 472 16.73 15.14 15.19
N PHE A 473 17.90 15.63 15.64
CA PHE A 473 18.91 14.78 16.29
C PHE A 473 18.43 14.14 17.62
N ARG A 474 17.62 14.86 18.42
CA ARG A 474 17.11 14.40 19.74
C ARG A 474 15.58 14.26 19.83
N SER A 475 14.84 14.78 18.86
CA SER A 475 13.37 14.76 18.82
C SER A 475 12.89 14.96 17.38
N THR A 476 11.70 14.48 17.08
CA THR A 476 11.02 14.68 15.80
C THR A 476 9.97 15.77 15.95
N THR A 477 9.95 16.74 15.04
CA THR A 477 8.87 17.73 14.98
C THR A 477 7.77 17.20 14.06
N TYR A 478 6.58 17.01 14.62
CA TYR A 478 5.37 16.63 13.90
C TYR A 478 4.67 17.93 13.46
N ASN A 479 4.52 18.10 12.16
CA ASN A 479 3.83 19.23 11.55
C ASN A 479 2.53 18.72 10.92
N VAL A 480 1.40 19.00 11.56
CA VAL A 480 0.07 18.73 11.01
C VAL A 480 -0.24 19.80 9.99
N VAL A 481 -0.55 19.41 8.75
CA VAL A 481 -0.78 20.32 7.62
C VAL A 481 -2.14 20.05 6.97
N CYS A 482 -2.73 21.10 6.39
CA CYS A 482 -3.99 21.07 5.66
C CYS A 482 -3.80 21.63 4.24
N ILE A 483 -4.46 21.02 3.26
CA ILE A 483 -4.61 21.50 1.87
C ILE A 483 -6.10 21.39 1.52
N SER A 484 -6.72 22.40 0.92
CA SER A 484 -8.17 22.38 0.61
C SER A 484 -8.50 23.07 -0.71
N GLU A 485 -9.70 22.84 -1.26
CA GLU A 485 -10.13 23.51 -2.50
C GLU A 485 -10.15 25.04 -2.36
N THR A 486 -10.45 25.52 -1.14
CA THR A 486 -10.43 26.94 -0.79
C THR A 486 -9.04 27.49 -0.50
N GLN A 487 -8.06 26.63 -0.19
CA GLN A 487 -6.68 27.02 0.08
C GLN A 487 -5.66 26.00 -0.49
N PRO A 488 -5.40 26.02 -1.81
CA PRO A 488 -4.55 25.03 -2.50
C PRO A 488 -3.05 25.14 -2.20
N GLU A 489 -2.58 26.26 -1.65
CA GLU A 489 -1.24 26.39 -1.05
C GLU A 489 -1.18 25.82 0.38
N GLY A 490 -2.33 25.59 0.99
CA GLY A 490 -2.47 24.97 2.31
C GLY A 490 -1.84 25.76 3.47
N TYR A 491 -1.94 25.20 4.67
CA TYR A 491 -1.41 25.80 5.90
C TYR A 491 -0.99 24.76 6.92
N VAL A 492 -0.09 25.15 7.83
CA VAL A 492 0.28 24.34 9.01
C VAL A 492 -0.82 24.52 10.06
N VAL A 493 -1.46 23.42 10.45
CA VAL A 493 -2.50 23.39 11.49
C VAL A 493 -1.86 23.45 12.88
N ALA A 494 -0.80 22.69 13.12
CA ALA A 494 -0.04 22.72 14.37
C ALA A 494 1.35 22.08 14.19
N SER A 495 2.31 22.51 15.02
CA SER A 495 3.63 21.89 15.15
C SER A 495 3.88 21.48 16.60
N PHE A 496 4.38 20.27 16.84
CA PHE A 496 4.79 19.81 18.17
C PHE A 496 6.01 18.88 18.11
N ALA A 497 6.77 18.81 19.20
CA ALA A 497 7.92 17.92 19.33
C ALA A 497 7.53 16.64 20.10
N ALA A 498 7.95 15.48 19.59
CA ALA A 498 7.84 14.19 20.27
C ALA A 498 9.02 13.29 19.88
N GLN A 499 9.01 12.04 20.32
CA GLN A 499 9.96 11.02 19.85
C GLN A 499 9.71 10.65 18.38
N ALA A 500 10.71 10.06 17.71
CA ALA A 500 10.50 9.46 16.38
C ALA A 500 9.57 8.25 16.48
N SER A 501 8.77 7.99 15.45
CA SER A 501 7.75 6.92 15.46
C SER A 501 7.32 6.58 14.03
N VAL A 502 6.91 5.34 13.77
CA VAL A 502 6.32 4.95 12.47
C VAL A 502 4.84 5.34 12.45
N LEU A 503 4.52 6.51 11.89
CA LEU A 503 3.15 7.03 11.82
C LEU A 503 2.49 6.62 10.49
N HIS A 504 1.66 5.58 10.51
CA HIS A 504 0.98 5.08 9.31
C HIS A 504 -0.39 5.72 9.06
N SER A 505 -1.19 5.96 10.11
CA SER A 505 -2.44 6.75 10.06
C SER A 505 -2.62 7.61 11.32
N PHE A 506 -3.44 8.67 11.22
CA PHE A 506 -3.80 9.59 12.32
C PHE A 506 -5.26 10.03 12.13
N ALA A 507 -6.03 10.23 13.21
CA ALA A 507 -7.48 10.34 13.12
C ALA A 507 -7.97 11.79 13.03
N ILE A 508 -9.16 12.00 12.45
CA ILE A 508 -9.86 13.30 12.47
C ILE A 508 -11.29 13.15 13.00
N THR A 509 -11.79 14.24 13.58
CA THR A 509 -13.16 14.46 14.05
C THR A 509 -13.61 15.86 13.59
N GLN A 510 -14.83 16.27 13.93
CA GLN A 510 -15.33 17.59 13.54
C GLN A 510 -14.42 18.74 14.05
N ASP A 511 -13.98 18.68 15.31
CA ASP A 511 -13.19 19.77 15.93
C ASP A 511 -11.70 19.42 16.15
N TYR A 512 -11.35 18.13 16.17
CA TYR A 512 -10.00 17.67 16.55
C TYR A 512 -9.32 16.77 15.51
N ILE A 513 -8.00 16.90 15.44
CA ILE A 513 -7.08 15.95 14.79
C ILE A 513 -6.33 15.22 15.90
N ILE A 514 -6.25 13.89 15.86
CA ILE A 514 -5.60 13.08 16.89
C ILE A 514 -4.44 12.29 16.29
N VAL A 515 -3.22 12.58 16.75
CA VAL A 515 -1.99 11.94 16.26
C VAL A 515 -1.46 10.99 17.33
N PRO A 516 -1.50 9.66 17.11
CA PRO A 516 -0.84 8.68 17.97
C PRO A 516 0.67 8.69 17.71
N VAL A 517 1.47 8.74 18.77
CA VAL A 517 2.92 8.56 18.72
C VAL A 517 3.26 7.28 19.47
N TYR A 518 3.61 6.23 18.72
CA TYR A 518 3.92 4.90 19.24
C TYR A 518 5.29 4.85 19.92
N PRO A 519 5.51 3.93 20.90
CA PRO A 519 6.75 3.79 21.65
C PRO A 519 7.87 3.21 20.80
N TYR A 520 8.70 4.09 20.26
CA TYR A 520 9.92 3.76 19.54
C TYR A 520 11.11 4.45 20.18
N ASP A 521 12.22 3.73 20.27
CA ASP A 521 13.55 4.26 20.56
C ASP A 521 14.40 4.32 19.29
N SER A 522 15.37 5.24 19.24
CA SER A 522 16.36 5.31 18.17
C SER A 522 17.74 5.44 18.80
N PRO A 523 18.55 4.35 18.83
CA PRO A 523 19.78 4.30 19.63
C PRO A 523 20.85 5.35 19.28
N LEU A 524 20.83 5.89 18.05
CA LEU A 524 21.71 6.99 17.61
C LEU A 524 20.92 8.28 17.31
N GLY A 525 19.67 8.38 17.79
CA GLY A 525 18.75 9.48 17.52
C GLY A 525 18.54 9.73 16.02
N GLY A 526 18.45 11.01 15.63
CA GLY A 526 18.37 11.39 14.21
C GLY A 526 19.58 10.98 13.36
N MET A 527 20.67 10.47 13.97
CA MET A 527 21.81 9.93 13.22
C MET A 527 21.51 8.55 12.63
N SER A 528 20.70 7.72 13.28
CA SER A 528 20.30 6.38 12.81
C SER A 528 19.77 6.46 11.37
N TYR A 529 18.87 7.43 11.15
CA TYR A 529 18.26 7.73 9.86
C TYR A 529 19.29 8.04 8.77
N ARG A 530 20.37 8.76 9.06
CA ARG A 530 21.35 9.14 8.04
C ARG A 530 22.24 7.98 7.56
N TRP A 531 22.31 6.87 8.31
CA TRP A 531 23.15 5.72 7.99
C TRP A 531 22.38 4.55 7.36
N SER A 532 21.15 4.24 7.79
CA SER A 532 20.32 3.21 7.14
C SER A 532 19.52 3.77 5.94
N ASP A 533 19.05 2.88 5.06
CA ASP A 533 18.02 3.19 4.05
C ASP A 533 16.61 2.74 4.48
N SER A 534 16.52 1.91 5.52
CA SER A 534 15.29 1.23 5.97
C SER A 534 14.81 1.73 7.33
N LEU A 535 13.58 2.25 7.39
CA LEU A 535 12.92 2.81 8.56
C LEU A 535 12.84 1.83 9.76
N LEU A 536 12.69 0.53 9.50
CA LEU A 536 12.63 -0.49 10.55
C LEU A 536 14.00 -0.88 11.12
N GLU A 537 15.10 -0.35 10.57
CA GLU A 537 16.45 -0.45 11.14
C GLU A 537 16.83 0.79 11.97
N THR A 538 16.17 1.94 11.74
CA THR A 538 16.45 3.19 12.46
C THR A 538 15.70 3.30 13.79
N LEU A 539 14.66 2.46 13.96
CA LEU A 539 13.74 2.45 15.09
C LEU A 539 13.56 1.04 15.68
N SER A 540 13.60 0.96 17.01
CA SER A 540 13.26 -0.22 17.81
C SER A 540 12.01 0.05 18.64
N PHE A 541 11.02 -0.85 18.59
CA PHE A 541 9.80 -0.71 19.40
C PHE A 541 10.12 -0.99 20.89
N GLU A 542 9.47 -0.27 21.80
CA GLU A 542 9.81 -0.24 23.23
C GLU A 542 8.57 -0.45 24.10
N HIS A 543 8.25 -1.71 24.42
CA HIS A 543 7.06 -2.10 25.17
C HIS A 543 6.93 -1.49 26.57
N SER A 544 7.99 -0.92 27.15
CA SER A 544 7.94 -0.25 28.46
C SER A 544 7.45 1.20 28.42
N ARG A 545 7.36 1.84 27.24
CA ARG A 545 6.93 3.24 27.09
C ARG A 545 5.45 3.34 26.65
N PRO A 546 4.72 4.38 27.08
CA PRO A 546 3.33 4.58 26.66
C PRO A 546 3.21 5.03 25.20
N VAL A 547 2.06 4.75 24.59
CA VAL A 547 1.60 5.44 23.37
C VAL A 547 1.02 6.79 23.76
N MET A 548 1.38 7.84 23.02
CA MET A 548 0.97 9.22 23.31
C MET A 548 -0.01 9.73 22.25
N PHE A 549 -1.26 10.01 22.64
CA PHE A 549 -2.28 10.61 21.76
C PHE A 549 -2.23 12.13 21.89
N TYR A 550 -1.70 12.82 20.88
CA TYR A 550 -1.74 14.28 20.81
C TYR A 550 -3.06 14.73 20.19
N VAL A 551 -3.83 15.55 20.91
CA VAL A 551 -5.10 16.12 20.43
C VAL A 551 -4.86 17.55 19.98
N ILE A 552 -5.06 17.83 18.69
CA ILE A 552 -4.89 19.14 18.04
C ILE A 552 -6.27 19.72 17.72
N SER A 553 -6.51 20.97 18.09
CA SER A 553 -7.73 21.70 17.70
C SER A 553 -7.62 22.20 16.26
N ARG A 554 -8.65 21.94 15.45
CA ARG A 554 -8.81 22.49 14.10
C ARG A 554 -9.09 24.00 14.15
N GLU A 555 -9.91 24.44 15.10
CA GLU A 555 -10.23 25.85 15.36
C GLU A 555 -8.99 26.62 15.88
N TYR A 556 -8.44 26.22 17.03
CA TYR A 556 -7.35 26.97 17.68
C TYR A 556 -5.97 26.74 17.09
N ARG A 557 -5.85 25.86 16.07
CA ARG A 557 -4.61 25.58 15.32
C ARG A 557 -3.38 25.35 16.23
N ARG A 558 -3.56 24.45 17.21
CA ARG A 558 -2.55 24.10 18.23
C ARG A 558 -2.86 22.75 18.89
N VAL A 559 -1.85 22.14 19.51
CA VAL A 559 -2.07 21.07 20.49
C VAL A 559 -2.93 21.62 21.63
N GLN A 560 -4.01 20.90 21.92
CA GLN A 560 -4.98 21.24 22.95
C GLN A 560 -4.68 20.47 24.24
N CYS A 561 -4.50 19.15 24.15
CA CYS A 561 -4.11 18.28 25.27
C CYS A 561 -3.41 17.01 24.74
N VAL A 562 -2.91 16.17 25.65
CA VAL A 562 -2.24 14.90 25.31
C VAL A 562 -2.71 13.83 26.30
N TYR A 563 -3.00 12.62 25.81
CA TYR A 563 -3.33 11.45 26.62
C TYR A 563 -2.27 10.35 26.46
N GLN A 564 -2.19 9.44 27.42
CA GLN A 564 -1.29 8.29 27.39
C GLN A 564 -2.06 6.95 27.46
N ALA A 565 -1.57 5.94 26.74
CA ALA A 565 -2.05 4.55 26.80
C ALA A 565 -0.88 3.58 27.05
N PRO A 566 -1.12 2.33 27.49
CA PRO A 566 -0.12 1.27 27.45
C PRO A 566 0.49 1.09 26.06
N ALA A 567 1.65 0.44 25.97
CA ALA A 567 2.29 0.14 24.68
C ALA A 567 1.35 -0.67 23.77
N PHE A 568 1.23 -0.22 22.52
CA PHE A 568 0.62 -0.95 21.40
C PHE A 568 1.12 -0.33 20.09
N PHE A 569 0.88 -1.00 18.97
CA PHE A 569 1.09 -0.46 17.62
C PHE A 569 -0.19 -0.54 16.79
N ALA A 570 -0.37 0.35 15.81
CA ALA A 570 -1.49 0.28 14.87
C ALA A 570 -1.10 0.83 13.49
N LEU A 571 -1.50 0.10 12.44
CA LEU A 571 -1.39 0.55 11.05
C LEU A 571 -2.56 1.48 10.70
N HIS A 572 -3.78 0.98 10.86
CA HIS A 572 -5.00 1.68 10.49
C HIS A 572 -5.90 1.93 11.71
N GLN A 573 -6.29 3.20 11.86
CA GLN A 573 -7.55 3.53 12.49
C GLN A 573 -8.75 3.08 11.62
N ILE A 574 -9.93 3.07 12.23
CA ILE A 574 -11.20 2.76 11.56
C ILE A 574 -12.05 4.02 11.46
N ASN A 575 -12.30 4.68 12.59
CA ASN A 575 -13.05 5.93 12.69
C ASN A 575 -12.70 6.64 14.00
N ALA A 576 -13.01 7.93 14.11
CA ALA A 576 -13.02 8.66 15.37
C ALA A 576 -14.31 9.46 15.52
N VAL A 577 -14.87 9.47 16.72
CA VAL A 577 -16.20 10.01 17.00
C VAL A 577 -16.13 10.93 18.21
N GLN A 578 -16.62 12.15 18.05
CA GLN A 578 -16.66 13.16 19.10
C GLN A 578 -18.03 13.16 19.79
N GLU A 579 -18.04 13.03 21.11
CA GLU A 579 -19.24 13.04 21.93
C GLU A 579 -19.34 14.35 22.72
N SER A 580 -20.01 15.36 22.15
CA SER A 580 -20.17 16.68 22.78
C SER A 580 -20.90 16.63 24.13
N ALA A 581 -21.72 15.60 24.36
CA ALA A 581 -22.45 15.41 25.62
C ALA A 581 -21.57 14.90 26.78
N THR A 582 -20.40 14.30 26.47
CA THR A 582 -19.48 13.71 27.46
C THR A 582 -18.10 14.39 27.48
N ASP A 583 -17.90 15.46 26.69
CA ASP A 583 -16.60 16.13 26.46
C ASP A 583 -15.50 15.12 26.11
N SER A 584 -15.83 14.14 25.26
CA SER A 584 -14.94 13.02 24.94
C SER A 584 -14.81 12.71 23.44
N VAL A 585 -13.74 11.98 23.10
CA VAL A 585 -13.51 11.43 21.76
C VAL A 585 -13.25 9.93 21.86
N ALA A 586 -14.04 9.15 21.14
CA ALA A 586 -13.79 7.74 20.86
C ALA A 586 -12.93 7.57 19.61
N ILE A 587 -11.95 6.68 19.61
CA ILE A 587 -11.10 6.36 18.47
C ILE A 587 -11.01 4.84 18.34
N ASP A 588 -11.48 4.29 17.22
CA ASP A 588 -11.39 2.86 16.94
C ASP A 588 -10.16 2.58 16.06
N MET A 589 -9.34 1.61 16.46
CA MET A 589 -8.11 1.25 15.76
C MET A 589 -7.92 -0.26 15.66
N VAL A 590 -7.28 -0.72 14.58
CA VAL A 590 -6.76 -2.09 14.46
C VAL A 590 -5.43 -2.14 15.22
N THR A 591 -5.44 -2.80 16.38
CA THR A 591 -4.31 -2.77 17.32
C THR A 591 -3.54 -4.08 17.37
N TYR A 592 -2.22 -3.93 17.43
CA TYR A 592 -1.19 -4.94 17.61
C TYR A 592 -0.48 -4.68 18.93
N ASP A 593 0.14 -5.70 19.51
CA ASP A 593 0.94 -5.55 20.72
C ASP A 593 2.27 -4.82 20.42
N ASP A 594 2.82 -4.97 19.21
CA ASP A 594 4.02 -4.29 18.71
C ASP A 594 4.12 -4.25 17.17
N ASP A 595 5.27 -3.78 16.65
CA ASP A 595 5.53 -3.59 15.22
C ASP A 595 5.91 -4.86 14.44
N THR A 596 5.77 -6.05 15.03
CA THR A 596 6.02 -7.34 14.36
C THR A 596 5.25 -7.47 13.03
N VAL A 597 4.10 -6.78 12.87
CA VAL A 597 3.37 -6.76 11.60
C VAL A 597 4.19 -6.16 10.45
N LEU A 598 4.82 -5.00 10.68
CA LEU A 598 5.71 -4.37 9.70
C LEU A 598 6.94 -5.25 9.41
N ARG A 599 7.47 -5.90 10.44
CA ARG A 599 8.67 -6.75 10.34
C ARG A 599 8.41 -8.11 9.67
N ARG A 600 7.17 -8.62 9.65
CA ARG A 600 6.80 -9.87 8.94
C ARG A 600 6.34 -9.68 7.50
N MET A 601 6.12 -8.45 7.03
CA MET A 601 5.78 -8.17 5.62
C MET A 601 6.97 -8.29 4.63
N GLN A 602 7.92 -9.19 4.90
CA GLN A 602 9.09 -9.40 4.03
C GLN A 602 8.76 -10.37 2.88
N ILE A 603 8.97 -9.94 1.63
CA ILE A 603 8.59 -10.69 0.41
C ILE A 603 9.21 -12.10 0.40
N LYS A 604 10.45 -12.24 0.89
CA LYS A 604 11.17 -13.51 1.04
C LYS A 604 10.44 -14.54 1.91
N ASP A 605 9.60 -14.10 2.84
CA ASP A 605 8.88 -14.94 3.79
C ASP A 605 7.41 -15.11 3.37
N LEU A 606 6.78 -14.04 2.87
CA LEU A 606 5.43 -14.11 2.31
C LEU A 606 5.32 -15.05 1.08
N ARG A 607 6.42 -15.24 0.33
CA ARG A 607 6.53 -16.22 -0.77
C ARG A 607 6.64 -17.69 -0.31
N LYS A 608 6.88 -17.95 0.98
CA LYS A 608 7.03 -19.32 1.50
C LYS A 608 5.67 -19.89 1.87
N SER A 609 5.38 -21.11 1.42
CA SER A 609 4.16 -21.86 1.77
C SER A 609 4.13 -22.37 3.23
N ASN A 610 5.03 -21.90 4.11
CA ASN A 610 5.22 -22.48 5.44
C ASN A 610 4.39 -21.74 6.51
N SER A 611 3.60 -22.49 7.29
CA SER A 611 2.76 -21.99 8.37
C SER A 611 3.53 -21.45 9.59
N ALA A 612 4.85 -21.61 9.64
CA ALA A 612 5.70 -21.14 10.73
C ALA A 612 5.70 -19.60 10.95
N PHE A 613 5.33 -18.81 9.94
CA PHE A 613 5.37 -17.34 10.01
C PHE A 613 4.09 -16.68 9.47
N PRO A 614 2.95 -16.78 10.18
CA PRO A 614 1.77 -16.00 9.84
C PRO A 614 2.05 -14.50 10.01
N VAL A 615 1.48 -13.67 9.12
CA VAL A 615 1.42 -12.22 9.37
C VAL A 615 0.57 -11.99 10.62
N PRO A 616 1.00 -11.14 11.57
CA PRO A 616 0.19 -10.81 12.73
C PRO A 616 -1.05 -10.05 12.28
N THR A 617 -2.13 -10.18 13.03
CA THR A 617 -3.43 -9.59 12.70
C THR A 617 -3.98 -8.92 13.95
N GLY A 618 -4.44 -7.68 13.78
CA GLY A 618 -4.85 -6.84 14.91
C GLY A 618 -6.24 -7.18 15.43
N VAL A 619 -6.60 -6.54 16.54
CA VAL A 619 -7.95 -6.57 17.13
C VAL A 619 -8.50 -5.15 17.22
N VAL A 620 -9.83 -5.00 17.07
CA VAL A 620 -10.49 -3.69 17.12
C VAL A 620 -10.51 -3.20 18.57
N ARG A 621 -9.85 -2.08 18.84
CA ARG A 621 -9.76 -1.46 20.16
C ARG A 621 -10.24 -0.02 20.11
N ARG A 622 -11.23 0.32 20.95
CA ARG A 622 -11.72 1.68 21.15
C ARG A 622 -10.91 2.33 22.26
N PHE A 623 -10.35 3.51 21.98
CA PHE A 623 -9.75 4.40 22.96
C PHE A 623 -10.70 5.56 23.23
N GLN A 624 -10.99 5.85 24.50
CA GLN A 624 -11.80 6.99 24.92
C GLN A 624 -10.92 8.05 25.59
N LEU A 625 -10.91 9.24 25.01
CA LEU A 625 -10.21 10.43 25.51
C LEU A 625 -11.24 11.33 26.21
N ASN A 626 -11.27 11.32 27.55
CA ASN A 626 -12.34 11.93 28.35
C ASN A 626 -11.92 13.29 28.94
N GLY A 627 -12.81 14.29 28.85
CA GLY A 627 -12.62 15.60 29.47
C GLY A 627 -11.72 16.53 28.65
N ILE A 628 -11.83 16.51 27.32
CA ILE A 628 -11.00 17.28 26.38
C ILE A 628 -10.88 18.76 26.78
N THR A 629 -11.98 19.40 27.21
CA THR A 629 -12.02 20.81 27.59
C THR A 629 -11.35 21.07 28.96
N MET A 630 -11.48 20.14 29.90
CA MET A 630 -10.79 20.21 31.19
C MET A 630 -9.27 20.02 31.02
N GLU A 631 -8.86 18.98 30.29
CA GLU A 631 -7.44 18.67 30.06
C GLU A 631 -6.77 19.75 29.19
N ALA A 632 -7.51 20.39 28.28
CA ALA A 632 -7.06 21.57 27.57
C ALA A 632 -6.65 22.72 28.49
N THR A 633 -7.47 23.00 29.51
CA THR A 633 -7.21 24.09 30.46
C THR A 633 -5.96 23.79 31.29
N LYS A 634 -5.76 22.53 31.70
CA LYS A 634 -4.55 22.07 32.40
C LYS A 634 -3.30 22.17 31.51
N TYR A 635 -3.36 21.70 30.27
CA TYR A 635 -2.25 21.70 29.32
C TYR A 635 -1.83 23.11 28.91
N VAL A 636 -2.79 24.03 28.68
CA VAL A 636 -2.49 25.44 28.41
C VAL A 636 -1.90 26.12 29.65
N GLY A 637 -2.47 25.89 30.84
CA GLY A 637 -1.97 26.43 32.10
C GLY A 637 -0.54 25.98 32.45
N SER A 638 -0.19 24.72 32.14
CA SER A 638 1.16 24.18 32.32
C SER A 638 2.15 24.52 31.20
N LYS A 639 1.70 25.22 30.15
CA LYS A 639 2.46 25.48 28.91
C LYS A 639 2.98 24.19 28.27
N GLY A 640 2.18 23.13 28.33
CA GLY A 640 2.49 21.79 27.82
C GLY A 640 3.25 20.88 28.80
N ASN A 641 3.84 21.43 29.87
CA ASN A 641 4.57 20.65 30.88
C ASN A 641 3.62 20.04 31.93
N LEU A 642 2.78 19.10 31.50
CA LEU A 642 1.92 18.33 32.41
C LEU A 642 2.76 17.46 33.38
N SER A 643 2.48 17.58 34.67
CA SER A 643 3.06 16.72 35.72
C SER A 643 2.37 15.36 35.85
N LEU A 644 1.15 15.24 35.34
CA LEU A 644 0.40 14.01 35.19
C LEU A 644 -0.33 14.07 33.85
N ILE A 645 -0.25 12.99 33.07
CA ILE A 645 -0.88 12.89 31.74
C ILE A 645 -2.13 12.01 31.88
N PRO A 646 -3.31 12.45 31.41
CA PRO A 646 -4.55 11.69 31.54
C PRO A 646 -4.50 10.36 30.74
N PRO A 647 -5.07 9.27 31.27
CA PRO A 647 -5.11 8.00 30.55
C PRO A 647 -6.17 8.01 29.44
N ALA A 648 -5.77 7.56 28.25
CA ALA A 648 -6.70 7.10 27.23
C ALA A 648 -7.23 5.72 27.64
N HIS A 649 -8.49 5.68 28.07
CA HIS A 649 -9.11 4.42 28.50
C HIS A 649 -9.34 3.54 27.26
N SER A 650 -9.08 2.24 27.32
CA SER A 650 -9.26 1.37 26.14
C SER A 650 -10.05 0.11 26.44
N ARG A 651 -10.83 -0.33 25.45
CA ARG A 651 -11.53 -1.63 25.45
C ARG A 651 -11.41 -2.29 24.09
N ILE A 652 -11.34 -3.62 24.07
CA ILE A 652 -11.55 -4.38 22.83
C ILE A 652 -13.04 -4.28 22.48
N VAL A 653 -13.34 -4.10 21.19
CA VAL A 653 -14.70 -3.98 20.64
C VAL A 653 -15.08 -5.26 19.91
N ARG A 654 -14.14 -5.78 19.10
CA ARG A 654 -14.23 -7.05 18.37
C ARG A 654 -12.89 -7.77 18.49
N THR A 655 -12.96 -9.06 18.80
CA THR A 655 -11.80 -9.94 19.02
C THR A 655 -11.29 -10.57 17.72
N GLU A 656 -12.09 -10.47 16.66
CA GLU A 656 -11.80 -10.97 15.32
C GLU A 656 -10.55 -10.33 14.74
N ARG A 657 -9.81 -11.17 14.02
CA ARG A 657 -8.48 -10.84 13.50
C ARG A 657 -8.57 -10.23 12.12
N ILE A 658 -8.51 -8.91 12.09
CA ILE A 658 -8.76 -8.11 10.88
C ILE A 658 -7.64 -7.07 10.61
N GLU A 659 -7.64 -6.54 9.39
CA GLU A 659 -6.88 -5.35 8.97
C GLU A 659 -7.50 -4.78 7.67
N LEU A 660 -7.03 -3.61 7.21
CA LEU A 660 -7.50 -2.94 5.98
C LEU A 660 -9.02 -2.71 6.03
N CYS A 661 -9.41 -1.89 7.00
CA CYS A 661 -10.80 -1.58 7.31
C CYS A 661 -11.33 -0.43 6.46
N CYS A 662 -12.55 -0.57 5.95
CA CYS A 662 -13.37 0.55 5.50
C CYS A 662 -14.72 0.59 6.25
N ILE A 663 -15.34 1.76 6.18
CA ILE A 663 -16.67 2.08 6.68
C ILE A 663 -17.46 2.78 5.57
N ASN A 664 -18.77 2.98 5.75
CA ASN A 664 -19.53 3.84 4.86
C ASN A 664 -19.01 5.30 4.99
N PRO A 665 -18.59 5.98 3.90
CA PRO A 665 -18.02 7.32 3.98
C PRO A 665 -19.00 8.40 4.50
N ILE A 666 -20.31 8.11 4.53
CA ILE A 666 -21.34 9.00 5.09
C ILE A 666 -21.24 9.11 6.63
N VAL A 667 -20.66 8.11 7.29
CA VAL A 667 -20.44 8.05 8.76
C VAL A 667 -18.97 8.25 9.18
N ALA A 668 -18.12 8.70 8.26
CA ALA A 668 -16.77 9.17 8.61
C ALA A 668 -16.87 10.35 9.61
N ALA A 669 -16.01 10.33 10.63
CA ALA A 669 -16.00 11.28 11.76
C ALA A 669 -17.31 11.32 12.61
N ARG A 670 -18.18 10.32 12.49
CA ARG A 670 -19.53 10.27 13.09
C ARG A 670 -19.81 8.91 13.76
N PRO A 671 -20.82 8.81 14.66
CA PRO A 671 -21.26 7.53 15.21
C PRO A 671 -21.63 6.54 14.10
N TYR A 672 -21.23 5.28 14.28
CA TYR A 672 -21.33 4.22 13.27
C TYR A 672 -21.43 2.84 13.94
N THR A 673 -21.75 1.82 13.15
CA THR A 673 -22.09 0.46 13.57
C THR A 673 -21.30 -0.61 12.81
N PHE A 674 -20.96 -0.39 11.55
CA PHE A 674 -20.43 -1.43 10.67
C PHE A 674 -19.00 -1.16 10.20
N VAL A 675 -18.19 -2.23 10.19
CA VAL A 675 -16.83 -2.24 9.61
C VAL A 675 -16.76 -3.37 8.60
N TYR A 676 -16.15 -3.09 7.45
CA TYR A 676 -15.78 -4.09 6.45
C TYR A 676 -14.26 -4.17 6.39
N ALA A 677 -13.68 -5.36 6.49
CA ALA A 677 -12.23 -5.51 6.59
C ALA A 677 -11.74 -6.82 5.94
N LEU A 678 -10.44 -6.93 5.74
CA LEU A 678 -9.78 -8.21 5.50
C LEU A 678 -9.60 -8.98 6.80
N GLY A 679 -9.60 -10.32 6.73
CA GLY A 679 -9.39 -11.16 7.90
C GLY A 679 -8.85 -12.56 7.61
N HIS A 680 -8.88 -13.41 8.65
CA HIS A 680 -8.58 -14.83 8.55
C HIS A 680 -9.81 -15.69 8.88
N SER A 681 -10.21 -16.54 7.94
CA SER A 681 -11.20 -17.60 8.15
C SER A 681 -10.53 -18.89 8.64
N GLU A 682 -10.87 -19.31 9.86
CA GLU A 682 -10.35 -20.56 10.45
C GLU A 682 -10.95 -21.82 9.81
N THR A 683 -12.18 -21.76 9.31
CA THR A 683 -12.83 -22.89 8.60
C THR A 683 -12.10 -23.29 7.32
N LEU A 684 -11.28 -22.39 6.75
CA LEU A 684 -10.34 -22.73 5.68
C LEU A 684 -9.04 -23.38 6.21
N ARG A 685 -8.51 -22.93 7.36
CA ARG A 685 -7.28 -23.48 7.96
C ARG A 685 -7.41 -24.94 8.42
N GLY A 686 -8.63 -25.41 8.66
CA GLY A 686 -8.91 -26.77 9.15
C GLY A 686 -8.86 -27.91 8.12
N GLN A 687 -8.66 -27.65 6.82
CA GLN A 687 -8.61 -28.73 5.81
C GLN A 687 -7.17 -29.27 5.60
N PRO A 688 -6.92 -30.60 5.73
CA PRO A 688 -5.58 -31.21 5.67
C PRO A 688 -4.76 -31.06 4.37
N THR A 689 -5.22 -30.26 3.40
CA THR A 689 -4.60 -30.08 2.09
C THR A 689 -4.13 -28.65 1.81
N GLN A 690 -4.18 -27.72 2.79
CA GLN A 690 -3.78 -26.31 2.60
C GLN A 690 -2.25 -26.05 2.60
N SER A 691 -1.48 -26.88 1.89
CA SER A 691 -0.08 -26.59 1.56
C SER A 691 0.00 -25.68 0.32
N SER A 692 -0.21 -24.36 0.47
CA SER A 692 0.07 -23.39 -0.60
C SER A 692 0.41 -21.96 -0.15
N VAL A 693 -0.39 -21.34 0.73
CA VAL A 693 -0.26 -19.91 1.10
C VAL A 693 -0.67 -19.71 2.56
N GLY A 694 0.31 -19.72 3.47
CA GLY A 694 0.05 -19.77 4.93
C GLY A 694 -0.01 -18.43 5.67
N ALA A 695 0.18 -17.30 4.99
CA ALA A 695 0.52 -16.03 5.65
C ALA A 695 -0.44 -14.84 5.38
N MET A 696 -1.38 -14.93 4.44
CA MET A 696 -2.17 -13.79 3.93
C MET A 696 -3.65 -13.83 4.36
N TYR A 697 -4.32 -12.68 4.32
CA TYR A 697 -5.76 -12.56 4.49
C TYR A 697 -6.52 -13.39 3.43
N ASN A 698 -7.51 -14.17 3.86
CA ASN A 698 -8.22 -15.14 2.99
C ASN A 698 -9.75 -14.98 3.03
N CYS A 699 -10.25 -13.94 3.70
CA CYS A 699 -11.65 -13.58 3.73
C CYS A 699 -11.83 -12.05 3.81
N ILE A 700 -13.03 -11.60 3.41
CA ILE A 700 -13.56 -10.28 3.76
C ILE A 700 -14.58 -10.50 4.88
N VAL A 701 -14.64 -9.59 5.84
CA VAL A 701 -15.47 -9.70 7.05
C VAL A 701 -16.29 -8.43 7.24
N LYS A 702 -17.58 -8.56 7.59
CA LYS A 702 -18.44 -7.48 8.11
C LYS A 702 -18.62 -7.68 9.63
N LEU A 703 -18.29 -6.65 10.41
CA LEU A 703 -18.43 -6.62 11.87
C LEU A 703 -19.47 -5.59 12.32
N ASN A 704 -20.11 -5.84 13.46
CA ASN A 704 -20.91 -4.86 14.21
C ASN A 704 -20.08 -4.35 15.41
N THR A 705 -19.76 -3.05 15.46
CA THR A 705 -18.93 -2.44 16.51
C THR A 705 -19.71 -2.01 17.76
N ASN A 706 -21.04 -2.00 17.69
CA ASN A 706 -21.92 -1.65 18.81
C ASN A 706 -22.40 -2.88 19.59
N ASP A 707 -22.53 -4.03 18.91
CA ASP A 707 -22.86 -5.32 19.53
C ASP A 707 -21.85 -6.42 19.13
N SER A 708 -21.07 -6.89 20.11
CA SER A 708 -20.09 -7.98 19.94
C SER A 708 -20.69 -9.39 20.00
N SER A 709 -21.99 -9.53 20.28
CA SER A 709 -22.71 -10.81 20.23
C SER A 709 -23.29 -11.11 18.83
N VAL A 710 -23.34 -10.11 17.95
CA VAL A 710 -23.68 -10.29 16.53
C VAL A 710 -22.49 -10.90 15.81
N GLU A 711 -22.60 -12.20 15.49
CA GLU A 711 -21.61 -12.97 14.71
C GLU A 711 -21.16 -12.23 13.42
N PRO A 712 -19.88 -12.33 13.03
CA PRO A 712 -19.37 -11.70 11.82
C PRO A 712 -19.92 -12.36 10.55
N LEU A 713 -20.32 -11.56 9.56
CA LEU A 713 -20.56 -12.11 8.21
C LEU A 713 -19.21 -12.23 7.50
N ILE A 714 -18.92 -13.39 6.92
CA ILE A 714 -17.62 -13.71 6.32
C ILE A 714 -17.81 -14.19 4.88
N TRP A 715 -17.23 -13.46 3.92
CA TRP A 715 -17.08 -13.92 2.54
C TRP A 715 -15.68 -14.51 2.36
N SER A 716 -15.61 -15.74 1.87
CA SER A 716 -14.33 -16.40 1.56
C SER A 716 -14.49 -17.44 0.46
N ARG A 717 -13.40 -17.76 -0.23
CA ARG A 717 -13.34 -18.81 -1.25
C ARG A 717 -12.03 -19.58 -1.12
N THR A 718 -12.06 -20.89 -1.34
CA THR A 718 -10.87 -21.74 -1.21
C THR A 718 -9.77 -21.26 -2.17
N HIS A 719 -8.53 -21.14 -1.66
CA HIS A 719 -7.37 -20.62 -2.40
C HIS A 719 -7.52 -19.18 -2.95
N CYS A 720 -8.44 -18.38 -2.40
CA CYS A 720 -8.66 -16.99 -2.81
C CYS A 720 -8.21 -16.01 -1.72
N PHE A 721 -7.59 -14.91 -2.15
CA PHE A 721 -6.99 -13.90 -1.26
C PHE A 721 -7.46 -12.50 -1.71
N PRO A 722 -8.39 -11.85 -0.98
CA PRO A 722 -8.93 -10.54 -1.33
C PRO A 722 -7.99 -9.37 -0.99
N SER A 723 -8.12 -8.27 -1.74
CA SER A 723 -7.57 -6.94 -1.46
C SER A 723 -8.48 -6.16 -0.50
N GLU A 724 -8.01 -5.00 -0.01
CA GLU A 724 -8.81 -4.05 0.76
C GLU A 724 -10.25 -3.93 0.19
N PRO A 725 -11.29 -4.13 1.03
CA PRO A 725 -12.67 -3.91 0.63
C PRO A 725 -12.97 -2.41 0.56
N VAL A 726 -13.75 -1.97 -0.43
CA VAL A 726 -14.23 -0.59 -0.56
C VAL A 726 -15.75 -0.58 -0.54
N PHE A 727 -16.33 0.11 0.44
CA PHE A 727 -17.76 0.34 0.53
C PHE A 727 -18.20 1.46 -0.44
N VAL A 728 -19.31 1.23 -1.15
CA VAL A 728 -19.95 2.21 -2.05
C VAL A 728 -21.44 2.33 -1.66
N PRO A 729 -21.91 3.48 -1.15
CA PRO A 729 -23.28 3.64 -0.69
C PRO A 729 -24.30 3.60 -1.85
N ARG A 730 -25.44 2.97 -1.59
CA ARG A 730 -26.64 3.00 -2.45
C ARG A 730 -27.64 4.07 -1.98
N ASN A 731 -27.71 4.33 -0.68
CA ASN A 731 -28.40 5.46 -0.05
C ASN A 731 -27.78 5.80 1.33
N ASP A 732 -28.47 6.58 2.15
CA ASP A 732 -27.99 7.10 3.44
C ASP A 732 -28.01 6.06 4.59
N THR A 733 -28.58 4.87 4.37
CA THR A 733 -28.58 3.78 5.36
C THR A 733 -27.18 3.19 5.49
N GLU A 734 -26.70 2.97 6.72
CA GLU A 734 -25.28 2.72 6.99
C GLU A 734 -24.69 1.52 6.21
N ASP A 735 -25.44 0.42 6.07
CA ASP A 735 -25.03 -0.79 5.34
C ASP A 735 -25.75 -1.02 4.00
N ASP A 736 -26.52 -0.05 3.49
CA ASP A 736 -27.16 -0.15 2.18
C ASP A 736 -26.22 0.35 1.07
N GLY A 737 -25.55 -0.60 0.42
CA GLY A 737 -24.49 -0.34 -0.54
C GLY A 737 -23.89 -1.61 -1.11
N TYR A 738 -22.72 -1.47 -1.71
CA TYR A 738 -21.89 -2.57 -2.19
C TYR A 738 -20.53 -2.57 -1.52
N VAL A 739 -19.96 -3.75 -1.32
CA VAL A 739 -18.54 -3.91 -0.94
C VAL A 739 -17.79 -4.49 -2.14
N LEU A 740 -16.84 -3.72 -2.66
CA LEU A 740 -16.02 -4.08 -3.82
C LEU A 740 -14.64 -4.54 -3.36
N SER A 741 -14.12 -5.62 -3.93
CA SER A 741 -12.73 -6.08 -3.70
C SER A 741 -12.20 -6.81 -4.95
N VAL A 742 -10.89 -6.87 -5.12
CA VAL A 742 -10.25 -7.77 -6.08
C VAL A 742 -9.64 -8.94 -5.31
N PHE A 743 -9.96 -10.17 -5.67
CA PHE A 743 -9.34 -11.36 -5.08
C PHE A 743 -8.46 -12.10 -6.09
N PHE A 744 -7.34 -12.64 -5.62
CA PHE A 744 -6.44 -13.51 -6.37
C PHE A 744 -6.76 -14.98 -6.08
N ASP A 745 -7.08 -15.77 -7.12
CA ASP A 745 -7.20 -17.23 -7.06
C ASP A 745 -5.81 -17.84 -7.34
N SER A 746 -5.18 -18.42 -6.31
CA SER A 746 -3.82 -18.97 -6.44
C SER A 746 -3.74 -20.29 -7.21
N MET A 747 -4.86 -21.01 -7.34
CA MET A 747 -4.91 -22.26 -8.10
C MET A 747 -5.02 -22.01 -9.61
N ARG A 748 -5.60 -20.87 -10.01
CA ARG A 748 -5.69 -20.41 -11.40
C ARG A 748 -4.61 -19.40 -11.78
N ILE A 749 -4.01 -18.73 -10.81
CA ILE A 749 -3.06 -17.61 -11.01
C ILE A 749 -3.76 -16.48 -11.79
N THR A 750 -4.95 -16.11 -11.33
CA THR A 750 -5.82 -15.07 -11.94
C THR A 750 -6.53 -14.28 -10.87
N SER A 751 -6.74 -12.97 -11.07
CA SER A 751 -7.58 -12.17 -10.19
C SER A 751 -8.99 -11.99 -10.74
N CYS A 752 -9.95 -11.76 -9.84
CA CYS A 752 -11.34 -11.43 -10.16
C CYS A 752 -11.81 -10.27 -9.27
N LEU A 753 -12.64 -9.39 -9.82
CA LEU A 753 -13.48 -8.50 -9.04
C LEU A 753 -14.57 -9.33 -8.35
N VAL A 754 -14.84 -9.04 -7.08
CA VAL A 754 -16.10 -9.38 -6.41
C VAL A 754 -16.84 -8.10 -6.03
N VAL A 755 -18.16 -8.12 -6.21
CA VAL A 755 -19.10 -7.15 -5.65
C VAL A 755 -20.03 -7.92 -4.72
N LEU A 756 -20.01 -7.56 -3.43
CA LEU A 756 -20.96 -8.06 -2.43
C LEU A 756 -22.04 -7.01 -2.19
N ASP A 757 -23.26 -7.45 -1.89
CA ASP A 757 -24.28 -6.60 -1.29
C ASP A 757 -23.87 -6.32 0.16
N ALA A 758 -23.77 -5.05 0.57
CA ALA A 758 -23.15 -4.72 1.86
C ALA A 758 -24.04 -5.07 3.07
N GLN A 759 -25.36 -5.14 2.90
CA GLN A 759 -26.28 -5.53 3.97
C GLN A 759 -26.22 -7.04 4.23
N THR A 760 -26.48 -7.84 3.18
CA THR A 760 -26.61 -9.30 3.26
C THR A 760 -25.30 -10.07 3.10
N PHE A 761 -24.24 -9.41 2.61
CA PHE A 761 -22.91 -9.96 2.33
C PHE A 761 -22.85 -11.07 1.27
N ASN A 762 -23.92 -11.22 0.48
CA ASN A 762 -23.99 -12.15 -0.66
C ASN A 762 -23.27 -11.60 -1.91
N GLU A 763 -22.82 -12.51 -2.78
CA GLU A 763 -22.25 -12.16 -4.09
C GLU A 763 -23.30 -11.61 -5.05
N VAL A 764 -23.14 -10.34 -5.47
CA VAL A 764 -23.96 -9.71 -6.51
C VAL A 764 -23.35 -9.94 -7.90
N LEU A 765 -22.02 -9.83 -8.00
CA LEU A 765 -21.27 -10.03 -9.25
C LEU A 765 -19.84 -10.51 -8.98
N ILE A 766 -19.34 -11.38 -9.86
CA ILE A 766 -17.90 -11.64 -10.02
C ILE A 766 -17.51 -11.48 -11.49
N ALA A 767 -16.43 -10.76 -11.76
CA ALA A 767 -15.87 -10.60 -13.11
C ALA A 767 -14.35 -10.87 -13.14
N GLN A 768 -13.89 -11.58 -14.17
CA GLN A 768 -12.50 -12.00 -14.31
C GLN A 768 -11.62 -10.86 -14.84
N LEU A 769 -10.51 -10.56 -14.16
CA LEU A 769 -9.49 -9.62 -14.67
C LEU A 769 -8.61 -10.32 -15.72
N PRO A 770 -8.02 -9.57 -16.68
CA PRO A 770 -7.21 -10.14 -17.76
C PRO A 770 -5.84 -10.69 -17.30
N ALA A 771 -5.45 -10.46 -16.04
CA ALA A 771 -4.28 -11.07 -15.39
C ALA A 771 -4.48 -11.17 -13.87
N ALA A 772 -3.53 -11.82 -13.20
CA ALA A 772 -3.33 -11.66 -11.77
C ALA A 772 -2.87 -10.23 -11.43
N ILE A 773 -3.55 -9.59 -10.48
CA ILE A 773 -3.02 -8.51 -9.65
C ILE A 773 -2.37 -9.17 -8.44
N PRO A 774 -1.12 -8.82 -8.07
CA PRO A 774 -0.43 -9.38 -6.90
C PRO A 774 -1.16 -9.06 -5.58
N LEU A 775 -0.89 -9.85 -4.54
CA LEU A 775 -1.42 -9.60 -3.20
C LEU A 775 -0.91 -8.25 -2.69
N SER A 776 -1.81 -7.47 -2.09
CA SER A 776 -1.57 -6.06 -1.77
C SER A 776 -1.91 -5.76 -0.32
N PHE A 777 -1.04 -4.97 0.32
CA PHE A 777 -1.36 -4.17 1.51
C PHE A 777 -1.60 -2.69 1.14
N GLY A 778 -1.54 -2.36 -0.15
CA GLY A 778 -1.89 -1.05 -0.69
C GLY A 778 -3.39 -0.90 -0.93
N HIS A 779 -3.83 0.35 -1.02
CA HIS A 779 -5.21 0.75 -0.77
C HIS A 779 -6.04 1.01 -2.03
N ALA A 780 -7.35 1.11 -1.85
CA ALA A 780 -8.32 1.38 -2.88
C ALA A 780 -9.30 2.51 -2.50
N LYS A 781 -9.78 3.23 -3.52
CA LYS A 781 -10.82 4.27 -3.39
C LYS A 781 -11.81 4.14 -4.53
N PHE A 782 -13.05 4.57 -4.32
CA PHE A 782 -14.06 4.64 -5.36
C PHE A 782 -14.39 6.10 -5.67
N ALA A 783 -14.44 6.47 -6.95
CA ALA A 783 -14.89 7.77 -7.43
C ALA A 783 -16.11 7.59 -8.34
N ILE A 784 -17.08 8.51 -8.25
CA ILE A 784 -18.30 8.54 -9.07
C ILE A 784 -18.09 9.45 -10.28
#